data_AF-A0A2D9HA84-F1
#
_entry.id   AF-A0A2D9HA84-F1
#
_cell.length_a   1.000
_cell.length_b   1.000
_cell.length_c   1.000
_cell.angle_alpha   90.00
_cell.angle_beta   90.00
_cell.angle_gamma   90.00
#
_symmetry.space_group_name_H-M   'P 1'
#
loop_
_entity.id
_entity.type
_entity.pdbx_description
1 polymer ?
#
loop_
_entity_poly.entity_id
_entity_poly.type
_entity_poly.pdbx_seq_one_letter_code
_entity_poly.pdbx_strand_id
1 'polypeptide(L)'
;MRILLSSFLLAGLAACNPSVGAPCVADTDCASNQFCQDGACAEIADTPADAGPVRGDECFRDFDCPAGQQCSNGFCEGESAADAGAGGDDECANDEDCGRTRGCYEGTCRSRCFNDSVCERQDPGTICMDDPNNRLGLCLPPECERADECPTNHDCNGGRCEEYTPCDNDGQCGAQAFCNDDGRCQDREDCLRDADCEDGQTCNDGFCYDVPSCAEGENCPDGTECVGGNCVDAICRSNDQCADGEVCTAGSCSRPEAIAPDKVLVVTPYGACDSGNAGACRLPLRVGEQVQLHAMALDVNGVGIPGLSFAWASQGAANISEAGLLTAAAAGTSLVTVTAMDVESRPVTATVVAAQPGRLRVVDDRGRAVAGARVAIDGAWLEGATGDDGSFQLALDDGEFSVSVFAENHDQVAVFGLQHSAASPFEGLIAIPQTMVGRSAGYTATVDFTGVRTQGSGDLGISGASLPDLLSFDLPGLVGDTFDTRVSIPGLGNQVVPIPGGITFRASQPIQLDVKSTVYARGFPGVRTAWSFAGRVDALGLIGRIQGSEDVGRVVAAILPQVESFDHGLIAGLNLSGMDDIIDVDDIDGDGNTTEVVANWRRFPSRSLRPGVRQNGRTLVLVPGAEGSEFQVVVGGVLNPGTGFVPLGLTSRDGAGAQSLPFAIAPAYGGLEGAPYAFATMALRDQGLTTQARVLTNSRLEVEQRFPAHLPVPTTVERSQLNNTVTMSPVAGAHLLRFVGVGPAGRVVVYAPPADAPVTFTPPIPVGEEAGARLTSVTFDGITLSPAASPADAGLMNRLLGGGAVVLRNVSQNATGFVRKVISPQ
;
A
#
# COMPACT_ATOMS: atom_id res chain seq x y z
N MET A 1 -12.62 55.25 -32.28
CA MET A 1 -13.74 56.21 -32.40
C MET A 1 -14.33 56.37 -30.99
N ARG A 2 -13.78 57.30 -30.18
CA ARG A 2 -14.44 58.51 -29.64
C ARG A 2 -15.86 58.25 -29.10
N ILE A 3 -16.04 58.13 -27.77
CA ILE A 3 -16.22 59.19 -26.73
C ILE A 3 -17.70 59.52 -26.54
N LEU A 4 -18.19 59.39 -25.30
CA LEU A 4 -18.85 60.50 -24.59
C LEU A 4 -18.58 60.39 -23.08
N LEU A 5 -17.81 61.36 -22.61
CA LEU A 5 -17.58 61.70 -21.21
C LEU A 5 -18.76 62.50 -20.66
N SER A 6 -18.99 62.40 -19.35
CA SER A 6 -19.29 63.58 -18.53
C SER A 6 -18.65 63.46 -17.15
N SER A 7 -17.60 64.25 -16.95
CA SER A 7 -16.84 64.47 -15.72
C SER A 7 -17.50 65.54 -14.84
N PHE A 8 -17.32 65.47 -13.51
CA PHE A 8 -17.11 66.67 -12.68
C PHE A 8 -16.32 66.36 -11.38
N LEU A 9 -15.05 66.79 -11.43
CA LEU A 9 -14.19 67.43 -10.41
C LEU A 9 -13.60 66.72 -9.15
N LEU A 10 -12.30 67.03 -9.00
CA LEU A 10 -11.26 66.66 -8.04
C LEU A 10 -11.42 67.27 -6.63
N ALA A 11 -10.97 66.52 -5.61
CA ALA A 11 -10.05 66.98 -4.57
C ALA A 11 -9.33 65.76 -3.96
N GLY A 12 -8.02 65.85 -3.69
CA GLY A 12 -7.15 64.69 -3.43
C GLY A 12 -6.84 64.36 -1.98
N LEU A 13 -5.75 63.58 -1.85
CA LEU A 13 -4.96 63.18 -0.67
C LEU A 13 -5.14 61.74 -0.18
N ALA A 14 -3.98 61.21 0.22
CA ALA A 14 -3.68 59.85 0.64
C ALA A 14 -4.50 59.34 1.83
N ALA A 15 -4.73 58.04 1.85
CA ALA A 15 -4.67 57.24 3.07
C ALA A 15 -4.44 55.76 2.71
N CYS A 16 -3.32 55.22 3.16
CA CYS A 16 -3.13 53.78 3.35
C CYS A 16 -4.23 53.27 4.30
N ASN A 17 -4.74 52.06 4.03
CA ASN A 17 -5.66 51.35 4.90
C ASN A 17 -4.94 50.99 6.22
N PRO A 18 -5.56 51.13 7.41
CA PRO A 18 -4.90 50.96 8.70
C PRO A 18 -4.88 49.50 9.18
N SER A 19 -3.99 49.26 10.14
CA SER A 19 -3.86 48.11 11.06
C SER A 19 -3.31 46.79 10.51
N VAL A 20 -2.03 46.81 10.11
CA VAL A 20 -1.10 45.75 10.55
C VAL A 20 -0.19 46.44 11.57
N GLY A 21 -0.24 46.01 12.84
CA GLY A 21 0.58 46.57 13.91
C GLY A 21 2.08 46.45 13.60
N ALA A 22 2.89 47.30 14.22
CA ALA A 22 4.35 47.16 14.12
C ALA A 22 4.76 45.77 14.64
N PRO A 23 5.71 45.08 13.99
CA PRO A 23 6.13 43.77 14.43
C PRO A 23 6.86 43.86 15.79
N CYS A 24 6.66 42.86 16.65
CA CYS A 24 7.20 42.84 18.00
C CYS A 24 7.57 41.41 18.43
N VAL A 25 8.44 41.30 19.42
CA VAL A 25 8.77 40.02 20.08
C VAL A 25 8.45 40.08 21.57
N ALA A 26 8.41 41.28 22.15
CA ALA A 26 7.94 41.54 23.50
C ALA A 26 7.17 42.88 23.59
N ASP A 27 6.36 43.06 24.63
CA ASP A 27 5.49 44.24 24.79
C ASP A 27 6.26 45.56 24.88
N THR A 28 7.53 45.53 25.30
CA THR A 28 8.41 46.70 25.33
C THR A 28 8.77 47.23 23.94
N ASP A 29 8.56 46.42 22.90
CA ASP A 29 8.75 46.80 21.51
C ASP A 29 7.56 47.61 20.97
N CYS A 30 6.44 47.64 21.72
CA CYS A 30 5.21 48.33 21.39
C CYS A 30 5.07 49.66 22.15
N ALA A 31 4.21 50.54 21.63
CA ALA A 31 3.89 51.79 22.32
C ALA A 31 3.24 51.51 23.67
N SER A 32 3.32 52.45 24.62
CA SER A 32 2.86 52.30 26.01
C SER A 32 1.38 51.97 26.22
N ASN A 33 0.57 51.95 25.15
CA ASN A 33 -0.85 51.58 25.13
C ASN A 33 -1.14 50.38 24.20
N GLN A 34 -0.12 49.58 23.88
CA GLN A 34 -0.19 48.42 23.00
C GLN A 34 0.61 47.25 23.61
N PHE A 35 0.25 46.01 23.28
CA PHE A 35 1.01 44.81 23.66
C PHE A 35 1.27 43.92 22.45
N CYS A 36 2.26 43.05 22.57
CA CYS A 36 2.69 42.19 21.49
C CYS A 36 1.83 40.93 21.43
N GLN A 37 1.02 40.81 20.39
CA GLN A 37 0.16 39.66 20.17
C GLN A 37 0.45 39.06 18.80
N ASP A 38 0.81 37.78 18.76
CA ASP A 38 1.12 37.03 17.54
C ASP A 38 2.14 37.72 16.61
N GLY A 39 3.11 38.40 17.22
CA GLY A 39 4.20 39.08 16.52
C GLY A 39 3.86 40.48 15.99
N ALA A 40 2.73 41.06 16.37
CA ALA A 40 2.35 42.43 16.02
C ALA A 40 1.78 43.23 17.22
N CYS A 41 2.08 44.52 17.29
CA CYS A 41 1.58 45.41 18.34
C CYS A 41 0.09 45.72 18.15
N ALA A 42 -0.74 45.31 19.11
CA ALA A 42 -2.19 45.52 19.11
C ALA A 42 -2.61 46.53 20.19
N GLU A 43 -3.63 47.35 19.91
CA GLU A 43 -4.16 48.34 20.87
C GLU A 43 -5.04 47.68 21.94
N ILE A 44 -4.99 48.21 23.15
CA ILE A 44 -5.88 47.81 24.24
C ILE A 44 -7.30 48.29 23.89
N ALA A 45 -8.20 47.37 23.57
CA ALA A 45 -9.57 47.71 23.18
C ALA A 45 -10.40 48.16 24.39
N ASP A 46 -10.76 49.45 24.42
CA ASP A 46 -11.80 49.98 25.32
C ASP A 46 -13.18 49.78 24.68
N THR A 47 -14.07 49.08 25.41
CA THR A 47 -15.55 48.96 25.32
C THR A 47 -16.16 47.63 24.83
N PRO A 48 -17.32 47.22 25.41
CA PRO A 48 -17.65 45.82 25.68
C PRO A 48 -18.91 45.33 24.94
N ALA A 49 -18.79 44.27 24.13
CA ALA A 49 -19.86 43.36 23.76
C ALA A 49 -19.23 42.14 23.06
N ASP A 50 -19.63 40.94 23.46
CA ASP A 50 -19.27 39.63 22.87
C ASP A 50 -17.90 39.00 23.22
N ALA A 51 -17.27 39.44 24.31
CA ALA A 51 -16.41 38.55 25.11
C ALA A 51 -17.22 38.09 26.31
N GLY A 52 -17.39 36.77 26.49
CA GLY A 52 -17.82 36.26 27.80
C GLY A 52 -16.91 36.80 28.91
N PRO A 53 -17.37 36.93 30.18
CA PRO A 53 -16.63 37.54 31.28
C PRO A 53 -15.14 37.22 31.24
N VAL A 54 -14.34 38.28 31.18
CA VAL A 54 -12.89 38.29 31.31
C VAL A 54 -12.50 37.44 32.52
N ARG A 55 -11.56 36.50 32.35
CA ARG A 55 -10.96 35.65 33.41
C ARG A 55 -10.26 36.54 34.45
N GLY A 56 -11.02 37.08 35.39
CA GLY A 56 -10.51 37.97 36.44
C GLY A 56 -10.12 37.27 37.73
N ASP A 57 -10.49 36.01 37.92
CA ASP A 57 -10.40 35.35 39.23
C ASP A 57 -9.63 34.01 39.20
N GLU A 58 -9.15 33.52 38.05
CA GLU A 58 -8.34 32.30 37.94
C GLU A 58 -6.85 32.62 37.81
N CYS A 59 -5.99 31.91 38.55
CA CYS A 59 -4.55 32.06 38.46
C CYS A 59 -3.80 30.74 38.68
N PHE A 60 -2.64 30.61 38.05
CA PHE A 60 -1.65 29.58 38.38
C PHE A 60 -0.44 30.17 39.11
N ARG A 61 -0.18 31.46 38.92
CA ARG A 61 0.88 32.25 39.54
C ARG A 61 0.40 33.69 39.77
N ASP A 62 1.05 34.41 40.66
CA ASP A 62 0.65 35.79 41.06
C ASP A 62 0.51 36.77 39.88
N PHE A 63 1.18 36.50 38.76
CA PHE A 63 1.14 37.35 37.56
C PHE A 63 -0.13 37.17 36.72
N ASP A 64 -0.85 36.06 36.90
CA ASP A 64 -2.14 35.84 36.23
C ASP A 64 -3.24 36.72 36.85
N CYS A 65 -2.93 37.42 37.94
CA CYS A 65 -3.84 38.23 38.72
C CYS A 65 -3.77 39.72 38.40
N PRO A 66 -4.91 40.45 38.52
CA PRO A 66 -4.93 41.90 38.43
C PRO A 66 -3.91 42.57 39.37
N ALA A 67 -3.35 43.70 38.94
CA ALA A 67 -2.29 44.39 39.67
C ALA A 67 -2.68 44.68 41.14
N GLY A 68 -1.87 44.18 42.08
CA GLY A 68 -2.11 44.28 43.54
C GLY A 68 -2.74 43.04 44.17
N GLN A 69 -2.84 41.93 43.43
CA GLN A 69 -3.34 40.64 43.91
C GLN A 69 -2.25 39.54 43.83
N GLN A 70 -2.33 38.54 44.70
CA GLN A 70 -1.48 37.35 44.73
C GLN A 70 -2.32 36.12 44.40
N CYS A 71 -1.69 35.12 43.77
CA CYS A 71 -2.35 33.89 43.44
C CYS A 71 -2.32 32.94 44.64
N SER A 72 -3.49 32.70 45.21
CA SER A 72 -3.68 31.82 46.35
C SER A 72 -4.68 30.73 45.96
N ASN A 73 -4.24 29.48 46.00
CA ASN A 73 -5.07 28.30 45.73
C ASN A 73 -5.81 28.26 44.38
N GLY A 74 -5.33 28.99 43.37
CA GLY A 74 -5.96 29.06 42.05
C GLY A 74 -6.77 30.34 41.82
N PHE A 75 -6.82 31.23 42.82
CA PHE A 75 -7.61 32.46 42.81
C PHE A 75 -6.78 33.70 43.11
N CYS A 76 -7.17 34.83 42.52
CA CYS A 76 -6.51 36.11 42.71
C CYS A 76 -7.02 36.83 43.96
N GLU A 77 -6.15 37.03 44.95
CA GLU A 77 -6.46 37.67 46.24
C GLU A 77 -5.73 39.02 46.38
N GLY A 78 -6.46 40.13 46.62
CA GLY A 78 -5.86 41.47 46.75
C GLY A 78 -5.83 42.03 48.17
N GLU A 79 -4.84 42.87 48.50
CA GLU A 79 -4.73 43.55 49.81
C GLU A 79 -5.75 44.70 50.03
N SER A 80 -6.80 44.83 49.23
CA SER A 80 -7.79 45.91 49.42
C SER A 80 -9.17 45.59 48.86
N ALA A 81 -9.85 44.65 49.50
CA ALA A 81 -11.28 44.77 49.75
C ALA A 81 -11.47 44.53 51.24
N ALA A 82 -11.99 45.54 51.95
CA ALA A 82 -12.55 45.32 53.25
C ALA A 82 -13.55 44.15 53.13
N ASP A 83 -13.42 43.20 54.04
CA ASP A 83 -14.45 42.23 54.39
C ASP A 83 -15.85 42.87 54.33
N ALA A 84 -16.52 42.74 53.18
CA ALA A 84 -17.96 42.73 53.10
C ALA A 84 -18.35 41.27 53.27
N GLY A 85 -18.33 40.82 54.53
CA GLY A 85 -18.58 39.42 54.88
C GLY A 85 -17.81 38.84 56.06
N ALA A 86 -17.08 39.63 56.87
CA ALA A 86 -16.66 39.18 58.21
C ALA A 86 -17.83 39.31 59.22
N GLY A 87 -19.02 38.84 58.82
CA GLY A 87 -20.12 38.50 59.72
C GLY A 87 -19.91 37.07 60.17
N GLY A 88 -19.84 36.87 61.47
CA GLY A 88 -19.55 35.58 62.12
C GLY A 88 -20.71 34.59 62.06
N ASP A 89 -21.26 34.39 60.87
CA ASP A 89 -22.37 33.52 60.58
C ASP A 89 -22.01 32.87 59.23
N ASP A 90 -21.76 31.56 59.17
CA ASP A 90 -21.66 30.85 57.87
C ASP A 90 -23.02 30.88 57.11
N GLU A 91 -24.01 31.62 57.61
CA GLU A 91 -25.35 31.76 57.05
C GLU A 91 -25.42 32.82 55.95
N CYS A 92 -26.13 32.51 54.86
CA CYS A 92 -26.31 33.42 53.71
C CYS A 92 -27.73 33.33 53.15
N ALA A 93 -28.18 34.38 52.46
CA ALA A 93 -29.43 34.37 51.69
C ALA A 93 -29.17 34.32 50.18
N ASN A 94 -28.03 34.83 49.73
CA ASN A 94 -27.58 34.82 48.35
C ASN A 94 -26.05 34.91 48.28
N ASP A 95 -25.47 34.72 47.08
CA ASP A 95 -24.03 34.68 46.87
C ASP A 95 -23.27 35.95 47.29
N GLU A 96 -23.91 37.12 47.25
CA GLU A 96 -23.27 38.39 47.64
C GLU A 96 -22.93 38.42 49.13
N ASP A 97 -23.63 37.60 49.94
CA ASP A 97 -23.40 37.48 51.38
C ASP A 97 -22.12 36.69 51.71
N CYS A 98 -21.59 35.92 50.76
CA CYS A 98 -20.47 34.98 50.96
C CYS A 98 -19.11 35.51 50.48
N GLY A 99 -19.03 36.75 50.02
CA GLY A 99 -17.82 37.32 49.44
C GLY A 99 -17.43 36.69 48.09
N ARG A 100 -16.22 36.98 47.60
CA ARG A 100 -15.83 36.65 46.21
C ARG A 100 -15.48 35.18 45.98
N THR A 101 -14.96 34.49 47.00
CA THR A 101 -14.37 33.15 46.86
C THR A 101 -15.31 32.04 47.34
N ARG A 102 -16.51 32.39 47.79
CA ARG A 102 -17.56 31.47 48.24
C ARG A 102 -18.89 31.80 47.55
N GLY A 103 -19.80 30.84 47.50
CA GLY A 103 -21.18 31.02 47.07
C GLY A 103 -22.15 30.51 48.12
N CYS A 104 -23.40 30.94 48.05
CA CYS A 104 -24.42 30.58 49.02
C CYS A 104 -25.15 29.32 48.58
N TYR A 105 -25.02 28.24 49.37
CA TYR A 105 -25.73 26.99 49.12
C TYR A 105 -26.51 26.55 50.36
N GLU A 106 -27.82 26.36 50.21
CA GLU A 106 -28.75 26.01 51.31
C GLU A 106 -28.59 26.91 52.54
N GLY A 107 -28.34 28.20 52.29
CA GLY A 107 -28.14 29.20 53.32
C GLY A 107 -26.82 29.06 54.08
N THR A 108 -25.85 28.32 53.54
CA THR A 108 -24.48 28.23 54.06
C THR A 108 -23.45 28.67 53.01
N CYS A 109 -22.46 29.48 53.39
CA CYS A 109 -21.38 29.88 52.48
C CYS A 109 -20.39 28.72 52.20
N ARG A 110 -20.34 28.27 50.94
CA ARG A 110 -19.47 27.18 50.45
C ARG A 110 -18.36 27.69 49.55
N SER A 111 -17.17 27.11 49.64
CA SER A 111 -16.03 27.48 48.80
C SER A 111 -16.29 27.19 47.33
N ARG A 112 -15.83 28.09 46.44
CA ARG A 112 -15.92 27.89 44.99
C ARG A 112 -14.83 26.95 44.48
N CYS A 113 -15.11 26.27 43.38
CA CYS A 113 -14.22 25.27 42.80
C CYS A 113 -14.35 25.17 41.28
N PHE A 114 -13.36 24.54 40.66
CA PHE A 114 -13.37 24.17 39.25
C PHE A 114 -13.06 22.69 39.01
N ASN A 115 -12.64 21.97 40.06
CA ASN A 115 -12.50 20.51 40.09
C ASN A 115 -12.45 20.02 41.55
N ASP A 116 -12.56 18.70 41.75
CA ASP A 116 -12.62 18.07 43.08
C ASP A 116 -11.33 18.26 43.89
N SER A 117 -10.17 18.42 43.23
CA SER A 117 -8.89 18.64 43.91
C SER A 117 -8.79 20.02 44.59
N VAL A 118 -9.62 20.98 44.19
CA VAL A 118 -9.77 22.27 44.90
C VAL A 118 -10.54 22.05 46.20
N CYS A 119 -11.64 21.30 46.12
CA CYS A 119 -12.49 21.02 47.28
C CYS A 119 -11.76 20.18 48.33
N GLU A 120 -11.02 19.14 47.92
CA GLU A 120 -10.26 18.32 48.87
C GLU A 120 -9.24 19.12 49.70
N ARG A 121 -8.71 20.23 49.15
CA ARG A 121 -7.79 21.12 49.88
C ARG A 121 -8.49 22.15 50.75
N GLN A 122 -9.65 22.65 50.32
CA GLN A 122 -10.35 23.77 50.95
C GLN A 122 -11.45 23.33 51.93
N ASP A 123 -12.16 22.25 51.61
CA ASP A 123 -13.24 21.64 52.40
C ASP A 123 -13.17 20.10 52.23
N PRO A 124 -12.27 19.41 52.97
CA PRO A 124 -12.02 17.97 52.79
C PRO A 124 -13.28 17.11 52.89
N GLY A 125 -13.45 16.17 51.95
CA GLY A 125 -14.66 15.32 51.88
C GLY A 125 -15.83 15.96 51.11
N THR A 126 -15.59 17.04 50.38
CA THR A 126 -16.55 17.64 49.43
C THR A 126 -16.06 17.50 47.99
N ILE A 127 -17.00 17.53 47.04
CA ILE A 127 -16.76 17.47 45.60
C ILE A 127 -17.22 18.76 44.93
N CYS A 128 -16.71 19.04 43.73
CA CYS A 128 -17.00 20.28 43.02
C CYS A 128 -18.29 20.18 42.20
N MET A 129 -19.41 20.68 42.71
CA MET A 129 -20.70 20.59 42.03
C MET A 129 -21.02 21.87 41.27
N ASP A 130 -21.67 21.75 40.11
CA ASP A 130 -22.04 22.90 39.28
C ASP A 130 -22.97 23.86 40.02
N ASP A 131 -22.65 25.15 39.98
CA ASP A 131 -23.49 26.22 40.51
C ASP A 131 -24.25 26.87 39.34
N PRO A 132 -25.58 26.76 39.26
CA PRO A 132 -26.36 27.32 38.14
C PRO A 132 -26.30 28.86 38.07
N ASN A 133 -25.89 29.53 39.15
CA ASN A 133 -25.79 30.99 39.20
C ASN A 133 -24.38 31.50 38.91
N ASN A 134 -23.40 30.60 38.73
CA ASN A 134 -22.01 30.96 38.54
C ASN A 134 -21.32 30.06 37.51
N ARG A 135 -20.12 30.43 37.07
CA ARG A 135 -19.31 29.62 36.16
C ARG A 135 -18.38 28.65 36.90
N LEU A 136 -18.10 28.94 38.16
CA LEU A 136 -17.36 28.07 39.05
C LEU A 136 -18.36 27.29 39.90
N GLY A 137 -18.07 26.01 40.12
CA GLY A 137 -18.86 25.17 41.01
C GLY A 137 -18.68 25.54 42.47
N LEU A 138 -19.40 24.84 43.34
CA LEU A 138 -19.30 24.92 44.80
C LEU A 138 -18.81 23.59 45.37
N CYS A 139 -18.02 23.67 46.44
CA CYS A 139 -17.60 22.51 47.21
C CYS A 139 -18.74 22.04 48.10
N LEU A 140 -19.42 20.99 47.65
CA LEU A 140 -20.59 20.42 48.29
C LEU A 140 -20.31 18.97 48.72
N PRO A 141 -20.99 18.46 49.77
CA PRO A 141 -20.91 17.04 50.09
C PRO A 141 -21.25 16.17 48.86
N PRO A 142 -20.64 14.98 48.72
CA PRO A 142 -21.00 14.06 47.65
C PRO A 142 -22.49 13.73 47.69
N GLU A 143 -23.11 13.62 46.51
CA GLU A 143 -24.52 13.22 46.36
C GLU A 143 -24.76 11.78 46.80
N CYS A 144 -23.71 10.95 46.75
CA CYS A 144 -23.75 9.54 47.07
C CYS A 144 -22.39 9.02 47.55
N GLU A 145 -22.38 7.97 48.36
CA GLU A 145 -21.21 7.12 48.62
C GLU A 145 -21.35 5.75 47.95
N ARG A 146 -22.58 5.37 47.58
CA ARG A 146 -22.95 4.07 47.03
C ARG A 146 -24.19 4.20 46.14
N ALA A 147 -24.31 3.28 45.18
CA ALA A 147 -25.34 3.32 44.14
C ALA A 147 -26.78 3.34 44.65
N ASP A 148 -27.04 2.77 45.83
CA ASP A 148 -28.38 2.72 46.45
C ASP A 148 -28.85 4.07 46.99
N GLU A 149 -27.96 5.06 47.09
CA GLU A 149 -28.28 6.45 47.46
C GLU A 149 -28.73 7.28 46.24
N CYS A 150 -28.49 6.77 45.03
CA CYS A 150 -28.83 7.47 43.80
C CYS A 150 -30.27 7.19 43.31
N PRO A 151 -30.86 8.10 42.52
CA PRO A 151 -32.13 7.86 41.85
C PRO A 151 -32.11 6.61 40.97
N THR A 152 -33.29 6.12 40.58
CA THR A 152 -33.37 4.98 39.64
C THR A 152 -32.60 5.27 38.35
N ASN A 153 -31.88 4.28 37.85
CA ASN A 153 -31.00 4.37 36.68
C ASN A 153 -29.82 5.35 36.85
N HIS A 154 -29.34 5.55 38.08
CA HIS A 154 -28.13 6.31 38.35
C HIS A 154 -27.15 5.47 39.15
N ASP A 155 -25.86 5.65 38.91
CA ASP A 155 -24.77 5.03 39.66
C ASP A 155 -23.92 6.06 40.38
N CYS A 156 -23.27 5.65 41.46
CA CYS A 156 -22.41 6.54 42.21
C CYS A 156 -20.98 6.52 41.68
N ASN A 157 -20.63 7.50 40.85
CA ASN A 157 -19.30 7.67 40.29
C ASN A 157 -18.60 8.88 40.93
N GLY A 158 -17.57 8.62 41.74
CA GLY A 158 -16.78 9.69 42.36
C GLY A 158 -17.58 10.63 43.27
N GLY A 159 -18.68 10.15 43.86
CA GLY A 159 -19.57 10.95 44.71
C GLY A 159 -20.72 11.65 43.98
N ARG A 160 -20.89 11.42 42.67
CA ARG A 160 -21.96 11.98 41.84
C ARG A 160 -22.90 10.88 41.38
N CYS A 161 -24.19 11.16 41.37
CA CYS A 161 -25.17 10.26 40.77
C CYS A 161 -25.21 10.49 39.27
N GLU A 162 -24.52 9.64 38.51
CA GLU A 162 -24.48 9.70 37.05
C GLU A 162 -25.57 8.80 36.46
N GLU A 163 -26.36 9.34 35.53
CA GLU A 163 -27.39 8.59 34.83
C GLU A 163 -26.77 7.50 33.94
N TYR A 164 -27.34 6.30 33.96
CA TYR A 164 -27.04 5.22 33.02
C TYR A 164 -28.31 4.73 32.35
N THR A 165 -28.18 4.13 31.15
CA THR A 165 -29.30 3.47 30.50
C THR A 165 -29.32 1.98 30.90
N PRO A 166 -30.38 1.48 31.56
CA PRO A 166 -30.49 0.07 31.87
C PRO A 166 -30.77 -0.75 30.62
N CYS A 167 -30.23 -1.97 30.56
CA CYS A 167 -30.38 -2.87 29.44
C CYS A 167 -30.37 -4.33 29.89
N ASP A 168 -30.95 -5.19 29.05
CA ASP A 168 -30.87 -6.65 29.13
C ASP A 168 -30.08 -7.24 27.95
N ASN A 169 -29.87 -6.46 26.88
CA ASN A 169 -29.09 -6.80 25.69
C ASN A 169 -28.64 -5.53 24.96
N ASP A 170 -27.63 -5.67 24.09
CA ASP A 170 -27.04 -4.59 23.29
C ASP A 170 -28.05 -3.84 22.43
N GLY A 171 -29.15 -4.48 22.00
CA GLY A 171 -30.17 -3.85 21.17
C GLY A 171 -30.98 -2.76 21.89
N GLN A 172 -30.90 -2.69 23.22
CA GLN A 172 -31.45 -1.60 24.04
C GLN A 172 -30.46 -0.44 24.20
N CYS A 173 -29.21 -0.64 23.82
CA CYS A 173 -28.17 0.38 23.84
C CYS A 173 -28.08 1.07 22.47
N GLY A 174 -27.46 2.27 22.44
CA GLY A 174 -27.18 2.95 21.18
C GLY A 174 -26.29 2.10 20.25
N ALA A 175 -26.22 2.45 18.97
CA ALA A 175 -25.49 1.67 17.96
C ALA A 175 -23.97 1.47 18.25
N GLN A 176 -23.42 2.23 19.19
CA GLN A 176 -22.00 2.23 19.56
C GLN A 176 -21.80 1.80 21.03
N ALA A 177 -22.82 1.22 21.66
CA ALA A 177 -22.80 0.79 23.03
C ALA A 177 -23.20 -0.68 23.15
N PHE A 178 -22.83 -1.31 24.28
CA PHE A 178 -23.19 -2.67 24.61
C PHE A 178 -23.76 -2.75 26.01
N CYS A 179 -24.50 -3.82 26.29
CA CYS A 179 -25.01 -4.07 27.62
C CYS A 179 -23.96 -4.84 28.42
N ASN A 180 -23.37 -4.19 29.42
CA ASN A 180 -22.39 -4.84 30.27
C ASN A 180 -23.06 -5.79 31.29
N ASP A 181 -22.24 -6.57 32.00
CA ASP A 181 -22.72 -7.59 32.95
C ASP A 181 -23.55 -7.00 34.13
N ASP A 182 -23.40 -5.71 34.41
CA ASP A 182 -24.18 -4.99 35.43
C ASP A 182 -25.56 -4.51 34.91
N GLY A 183 -25.92 -4.84 33.67
CA GLY A 183 -27.18 -4.46 33.04
C GLY A 183 -27.23 -2.98 32.65
N ARG A 184 -26.08 -2.40 32.30
CA ARG A 184 -25.93 -0.97 31.95
C ARG A 184 -25.35 -0.82 30.56
N CYS A 185 -25.88 0.13 29.79
CA CYS A 185 -25.28 0.48 28.51
C CYS A 185 -23.96 1.19 28.74
N GLN A 186 -22.90 0.63 28.17
CA GLN A 186 -21.55 1.17 28.17
C GLN A 186 -21.10 1.40 26.73
N ASP A 187 -20.43 2.51 26.47
CA ASP A 187 -19.87 2.80 25.15
C ASP A 187 -18.76 1.80 24.80
N ARG A 188 -18.71 1.40 23.52
CA ARG A 188 -17.65 0.54 22.99
C ARG A 188 -16.37 1.35 22.83
N GLU A 189 -15.23 0.67 22.97
CA GLU A 189 -13.93 1.28 22.69
C GLU A 189 -13.80 1.61 21.20
N ASP A 190 -13.27 2.79 20.91
CA ASP A 190 -12.94 3.23 19.55
C ASP A 190 -11.75 2.42 19.01
N CYS A 191 -11.83 2.00 17.76
CA CYS A 191 -10.76 1.31 17.06
C CYS A 191 -10.62 1.80 15.63
N LEU A 192 -9.41 1.67 15.09
CA LEU A 192 -9.19 1.82 13.65
C LEU A 192 -9.07 0.44 12.98
N ARG A 193 -8.54 -0.56 13.69
CA ARG A 193 -8.24 -1.91 13.19
C ARG A 193 -8.43 -2.95 14.28
N ASP A 194 -8.52 -4.21 13.85
CA ASP A 194 -8.73 -5.36 14.75
C ASP A 194 -7.63 -5.44 15.84
N ALA A 195 -6.40 -5.03 15.52
CA ALA A 195 -5.27 -5.00 16.46
C ALA A 195 -5.36 -3.89 17.53
N ASP A 196 -6.30 -2.95 17.39
CA ASP A 196 -6.55 -1.92 18.40
C ASP A 196 -7.54 -2.43 19.48
N CYS A 197 -8.17 -3.58 19.26
CA CYS A 197 -9.13 -4.20 20.17
C CYS A 197 -8.50 -5.31 21.04
N GLU A 198 -9.17 -5.67 22.14
CA GLU A 198 -8.73 -6.77 23.01
C GLU A 198 -8.90 -8.16 22.33
N ASP A 199 -8.25 -9.18 22.88
CA ASP A 199 -8.36 -10.55 22.37
C ASP A 199 -9.83 -11.02 22.36
N GLY A 200 -10.29 -11.57 21.23
CA GLY A 200 -11.70 -11.98 21.07
C GLY A 200 -12.63 -10.86 20.60
N GLN A 201 -12.08 -9.70 20.23
CA GLN A 201 -12.81 -8.61 19.61
C GLN A 201 -12.35 -8.36 18.16
N THR A 202 -13.20 -7.70 17.37
CA THR A 202 -12.86 -7.20 16.03
C THR A 202 -13.30 -5.77 15.88
N CYS A 203 -12.56 -5.03 15.06
CA CYS A 203 -12.88 -3.65 14.78
C CYS A 203 -13.90 -3.59 13.64
N ASN A 204 -15.13 -3.20 13.98
CA ASN A 204 -16.20 -3.03 13.02
C ASN A 204 -16.73 -1.59 13.07
N ASP A 205 -16.74 -0.92 11.91
CA ASP A 205 -17.20 0.46 11.76
C ASP A 205 -16.72 1.46 12.83
N GLY A 206 -15.48 1.27 13.30
CA GLY A 206 -14.79 2.17 14.23
C GLY A 206 -14.88 1.79 15.70
N PHE A 207 -15.53 0.68 16.05
CA PHE A 207 -15.70 0.23 17.43
C PHE A 207 -15.33 -1.23 17.61
N CYS A 208 -14.86 -1.60 18.79
CA CYS A 208 -14.55 -2.98 19.14
C CYS A 208 -15.84 -3.77 19.47
N TYR A 209 -16.05 -4.85 18.73
CA TYR A 209 -17.15 -5.79 18.93
C TYR A 209 -16.61 -7.15 19.37
N ASP A 210 -17.21 -7.71 20.41
CA ASP A 210 -16.94 -9.09 20.81
C ASP A 210 -17.38 -10.05 19.72
N VAL A 211 -16.51 -11.00 19.39
CA VAL A 211 -16.77 -12.05 18.42
C VAL A 211 -16.66 -13.41 19.09
N PRO A 212 -17.57 -14.35 18.81
CA PRO A 212 -17.45 -15.70 19.34
C PRO A 212 -16.12 -16.33 18.91
N SER A 213 -15.42 -16.95 19.86
CA SER A 213 -14.25 -17.76 19.53
C SER A 213 -14.69 -19.09 18.90
N CYS A 214 -13.83 -19.64 18.05
CA CYS A 214 -14.04 -20.91 17.37
C CYS A 214 -12.72 -21.67 17.22
N ALA A 215 -12.77 -23.00 17.27
CA ALA A 215 -11.66 -23.81 16.77
C ALA A 215 -11.83 -24.14 15.27
N GLU A 216 -10.74 -24.51 14.60
CA GLU A 216 -10.81 -24.97 13.20
C GLU A 216 -11.82 -26.12 13.07
N GLY A 217 -12.82 -25.95 12.20
CA GLY A 217 -13.86 -26.95 11.95
C GLY A 217 -15.02 -26.95 12.94
N GLU A 218 -15.04 -26.03 13.92
CA GLU A 218 -16.24 -25.73 14.69
C GLU A 218 -17.19 -24.83 13.91
N ASN A 219 -18.50 -25.05 14.10
CA ASN A 219 -19.52 -24.26 13.43
C ASN A 219 -19.69 -22.93 14.17
N CYS A 220 -19.31 -21.85 13.50
CA CYS A 220 -19.73 -20.51 13.88
C CYS A 220 -21.25 -20.32 13.68
N PRO A 221 -21.85 -19.31 14.33
CA PRO A 221 -23.25 -18.94 14.08
C PRO A 221 -23.58 -18.78 12.59
N ASP A 222 -24.85 -18.97 12.23
CA ASP A 222 -25.30 -18.83 10.83
C ASP A 222 -24.86 -17.49 10.22
N GLY A 223 -24.24 -17.55 9.03
CA GLY A 223 -23.72 -16.36 8.33
C GLY A 223 -22.30 -15.95 8.72
N THR A 224 -21.63 -16.68 9.61
CA THR A 224 -20.23 -16.43 10.01
C THR A 224 -19.34 -17.65 9.74
N GLU A 225 -18.03 -17.42 9.58
CA GLU A 225 -17.01 -18.46 9.37
C GLU A 225 -15.84 -18.30 10.34
N CYS A 226 -15.18 -19.41 10.67
CA CYS A 226 -14.06 -19.40 11.60
C CYS A 226 -12.76 -18.96 10.91
N VAL A 227 -12.22 -17.81 11.30
CA VAL A 227 -10.94 -17.28 10.80
C VAL A 227 -10.06 -16.90 11.99
N GLY A 228 -8.90 -17.54 12.11
CA GLY A 228 -7.92 -17.14 13.13
C GLY A 228 -8.39 -17.31 14.58
N GLY A 229 -9.36 -18.18 14.83
CA GLY A 229 -9.94 -18.39 16.16
C GLY A 229 -11.18 -17.55 16.46
N ASN A 230 -11.62 -16.71 15.52
CA ASN A 230 -12.76 -15.82 15.67
C ASN A 230 -13.84 -16.10 14.61
N CYS A 231 -15.10 -16.09 15.00
CA CYS A 231 -16.24 -16.14 14.09
C CYS A 231 -16.48 -14.76 13.48
N VAL A 232 -16.13 -14.61 12.20
CA VAL A 232 -16.27 -13.37 11.43
C VAL A 232 -17.30 -13.55 10.32
N ASP A 233 -17.79 -12.46 9.73
CA ASP A 233 -18.75 -12.51 8.63
C ASP A 233 -18.27 -13.43 7.49
N ALA A 234 -19.11 -14.39 7.10
CA ALA A 234 -18.79 -15.29 6.00
C ALA A 234 -18.91 -14.54 4.67
N ILE A 235 -17.85 -14.62 3.87
CA ILE A 235 -17.83 -14.13 2.49
C ILE A 235 -17.71 -15.29 1.51
N CYS A 236 -18.13 -15.07 0.26
CA CYS A 236 -17.62 -15.92 -0.81
C CYS A 236 -16.11 -15.61 -1.00
N ARG A 237 -15.30 -16.66 -1.13
CA ARG A 237 -13.84 -16.66 -1.31
C ARG A 237 -13.44 -17.09 -2.73
N SER A 238 -14.39 -17.64 -3.49
CA SER A 238 -14.26 -18.02 -4.90
C SER A 238 -15.63 -18.34 -5.53
N ASN A 239 -15.69 -18.45 -6.86
CA ASN A 239 -16.94 -18.63 -7.61
C ASN A 239 -17.62 -19.99 -7.35
N ASP A 240 -16.86 -21.01 -6.95
CA ASP A 240 -17.38 -22.35 -6.63
C ASP A 240 -18.24 -22.38 -5.35
N GLN A 241 -18.22 -21.31 -4.55
CA GLN A 241 -19.10 -21.14 -3.40
C GLN A 241 -20.43 -20.46 -3.75
N CYS A 242 -20.59 -19.98 -4.98
CA CYS A 242 -21.82 -19.35 -5.44
C CYS A 242 -22.70 -20.33 -6.23
N ALA A 243 -24.00 -20.06 -6.29
CA ALA A 243 -24.91 -20.88 -7.07
C ALA A 243 -24.63 -20.76 -8.58
N ASP A 244 -25.12 -21.71 -9.38
CA ASP A 244 -24.95 -21.68 -10.83
C ASP A 244 -25.38 -20.33 -11.43
N GLY A 245 -24.48 -19.72 -12.19
CA GLY A 245 -24.66 -18.41 -12.84
C GLY A 245 -24.39 -17.19 -11.93
N GLU A 246 -23.97 -17.39 -10.69
CA GLU A 246 -23.47 -16.34 -9.79
C GLU A 246 -21.93 -16.31 -9.78
N VAL A 247 -21.38 -15.14 -9.50
CA VAL A 247 -19.95 -14.90 -9.34
C VAL A 247 -19.70 -14.33 -7.96
N CYS A 248 -18.58 -14.72 -7.38
CA CYS A 248 -18.11 -14.12 -6.16
C CYS A 248 -17.45 -12.77 -6.46
N THR A 249 -18.19 -11.68 -6.24
CA THR A 249 -17.73 -10.31 -6.47
C THR A 249 -17.74 -9.56 -5.15
N ALA A 250 -16.59 -9.00 -4.75
CA ALA A 250 -16.44 -8.24 -3.51
C ALA A 250 -16.96 -8.98 -2.25
N GLY A 251 -16.83 -10.32 -2.24
CA GLY A 251 -17.18 -11.17 -1.10
C GLY A 251 -18.67 -11.56 -1.05
N SER A 252 -19.47 -11.13 -2.02
CA SER A 252 -20.89 -11.49 -2.15
C SER A 252 -21.15 -12.27 -3.44
N CYS A 253 -21.97 -13.31 -3.36
CA CYS A 253 -22.46 -14.00 -4.54
C CYS A 253 -23.50 -13.13 -5.24
N SER A 254 -23.20 -12.72 -6.47
CA SER A 254 -24.10 -11.90 -7.28
C SER A 254 -24.21 -12.49 -8.68
N ARG A 255 -25.40 -12.41 -9.29
CA ARG A 255 -25.52 -12.66 -10.73
C ARG A 255 -24.96 -11.44 -11.45
N PRO A 256 -23.95 -11.59 -12.32
CA PRO A 256 -23.48 -10.48 -13.13
C PRO A 256 -24.66 -9.87 -13.88
N GLU A 257 -24.80 -8.54 -13.83
CA GLU A 257 -25.75 -7.86 -14.69
C GLU A 257 -25.41 -8.18 -16.15
N ALA A 258 -26.43 -8.35 -17.00
CA ALA A 258 -26.25 -8.63 -18.42
C ALA A 258 -25.77 -7.37 -19.16
N ILE A 259 -24.56 -6.94 -18.84
CA ILE A 259 -23.87 -5.82 -19.46
C ILE A 259 -23.22 -6.37 -20.73
N ALA A 260 -23.64 -5.84 -21.88
CA ALA A 260 -22.96 -6.14 -23.13
C ALA A 260 -21.51 -5.61 -23.04
N PRO A 261 -20.50 -6.44 -23.30
CA PRO A 261 -19.12 -5.96 -23.31
C PRO A 261 -18.93 -4.93 -24.41
N ASP A 262 -18.17 -3.87 -24.13
CA ASP A 262 -17.65 -2.97 -25.18
C ASP A 262 -16.48 -3.65 -25.90
N LYS A 263 -15.69 -4.43 -25.14
CA LYS A 263 -14.46 -5.05 -25.64
C LYS A 263 -14.28 -6.45 -25.07
N VAL A 264 -13.88 -7.39 -25.93
CA VAL A 264 -13.42 -8.73 -25.54
C VAL A 264 -11.96 -8.90 -25.96
N LEU A 265 -11.14 -9.42 -25.06
CA LEU A 265 -9.69 -9.54 -25.23
C LEU A 265 -9.24 -10.97 -25.00
N VAL A 266 -8.39 -11.48 -25.90
CA VAL A 266 -7.59 -12.68 -25.64
C VAL A 266 -6.35 -12.25 -24.86
N VAL A 267 -6.15 -12.86 -23.70
CA VAL A 267 -4.95 -12.71 -22.89
C VAL A 267 -4.02 -13.88 -23.19
N THR A 268 -2.90 -13.57 -23.82
CA THR A 268 -1.83 -14.53 -24.10
C THR A 268 -0.79 -14.49 -22.98
N PRO A 269 0.17 -15.42 -22.97
CA PRO A 269 1.32 -15.30 -22.09
C PRO A 269 2.07 -13.98 -22.25
N TYR A 270 1.91 -13.24 -23.34
CA TYR A 270 2.55 -11.94 -23.58
C TYR A 270 1.69 -10.73 -23.16
N GLY A 271 0.53 -10.96 -22.56
CA GLY A 271 -0.42 -9.93 -22.14
C GLY A 271 -1.71 -9.95 -22.95
N ALA A 272 -2.53 -8.92 -22.75
CA ALA A 272 -3.77 -8.73 -23.50
C ALA A 272 -3.51 -8.38 -24.98
N CYS A 273 -4.10 -9.12 -25.91
CA CYS A 273 -4.10 -8.80 -27.33
C CYS A 273 -5.03 -7.62 -27.61
N ASP A 274 -4.45 -6.45 -27.83
CA ASP A 274 -5.16 -5.23 -28.19
C ASP A 274 -4.35 -4.41 -29.21
N SER A 275 -4.99 -3.43 -29.85
CA SER A 275 -4.37 -2.35 -30.61
C SER A 275 -3.16 -1.73 -29.89
N GLY A 276 -3.24 -1.51 -28.58
CA GLY A 276 -2.16 -0.98 -27.75
C GLY A 276 -1.02 -1.95 -27.43
N ASN A 277 -1.21 -3.26 -27.67
CA ASN A 277 -0.21 -4.31 -27.46
C ASN A 277 -0.28 -5.37 -28.58
N ALA A 278 0.01 -4.95 -29.81
CA ALA A 278 -0.04 -5.83 -30.98
C ALA A 278 0.93 -7.02 -30.92
N GLY A 279 1.97 -6.96 -30.06
CA GLY A 279 2.87 -8.07 -29.81
C GLY A 279 2.16 -9.23 -29.13
N ALA A 280 1.32 -8.95 -28.12
CA ALA A 280 0.49 -9.95 -27.46
C ALA A 280 -0.55 -10.63 -28.37
N CYS A 281 -0.80 -10.07 -29.56
CA CYS A 281 -1.61 -10.69 -30.60
C CYS A 281 -0.84 -11.70 -31.47
N ARG A 282 0.42 -11.99 -31.17
CA ARG A 282 1.25 -12.94 -31.91
C ARG A 282 1.77 -13.99 -30.94
N LEU A 283 1.58 -15.25 -31.31
CA LEU A 283 1.96 -16.38 -30.46
C LEU A 283 2.81 -17.36 -31.28
N PRO A 284 4.14 -17.26 -31.22
CA PRO A 284 5.01 -18.25 -31.84
C PRO A 284 4.92 -19.57 -31.06
N LEU A 285 4.60 -20.66 -31.74
CA LEU A 285 4.48 -22.00 -31.16
C LEU A 285 5.26 -23.03 -31.98
N ARG A 286 5.46 -24.21 -31.42
CA ARG A 286 6.00 -25.40 -32.10
C ARG A 286 4.95 -26.48 -32.19
N VAL A 287 5.10 -27.38 -33.17
CA VAL A 287 4.25 -28.58 -33.24
C VAL A 287 4.35 -29.37 -31.93
N GLY A 288 3.20 -29.70 -31.34
CA GLY A 288 3.08 -30.38 -30.06
C GLY A 288 3.00 -29.44 -28.84
N GLU A 289 3.27 -28.15 -29.01
CA GLU A 289 3.25 -27.18 -27.92
C GLU A 289 1.82 -26.86 -27.45
N GLN A 290 1.68 -26.59 -26.14
CA GLN A 290 0.43 -26.16 -25.53
C GLN A 290 0.62 -24.86 -24.77
N VAL A 291 -0.32 -23.93 -24.93
CA VAL A 291 -0.33 -22.64 -24.24
C VAL A 291 -1.73 -22.34 -23.72
N GLN A 292 -1.83 -21.99 -22.45
CA GLN A 292 -3.08 -21.53 -21.84
C GLN A 292 -3.34 -20.06 -22.20
N LEU A 293 -4.48 -19.80 -22.84
CA LEU A 293 -5.01 -18.46 -23.08
C LEU A 293 -6.15 -18.17 -22.10
N HIS A 294 -6.34 -16.89 -21.79
CA HIS A 294 -7.46 -16.43 -20.96
C HIS A 294 -8.28 -15.41 -21.73
N ALA A 295 -9.54 -15.24 -21.35
CA ALA A 295 -10.42 -14.24 -21.95
C ALA A 295 -10.80 -13.21 -20.89
N MET A 296 -10.93 -11.96 -21.30
CA MET A 296 -11.53 -10.92 -20.47
C MET A 296 -12.49 -10.09 -21.30
N ALA A 297 -13.50 -9.56 -20.63
CA ALA A 297 -14.49 -8.66 -21.19
C ALA A 297 -14.44 -7.35 -20.40
N LEU A 298 -14.50 -6.21 -21.11
CA LEU A 298 -14.49 -4.88 -20.52
C LEU A 298 -15.75 -4.12 -20.93
N ASP A 299 -16.28 -3.30 -20.03
CA ASP A 299 -17.35 -2.34 -20.33
C ASP A 299 -16.79 -1.08 -21.02
N VAL A 300 -17.69 -0.11 -21.30
CA VAL A 300 -17.33 1.17 -21.93
C VAL A 300 -16.34 2.02 -21.11
N ASN A 301 -16.26 1.76 -19.79
CA ASN A 301 -15.35 2.44 -18.88
C ASN A 301 -14.03 1.69 -18.68
N GLY A 302 -13.85 0.53 -19.32
CA GLY A 302 -12.67 -0.33 -19.18
C GLY A 302 -12.68 -1.19 -17.91
N VAL A 303 -13.82 -1.31 -17.23
CA VAL A 303 -14.01 -2.16 -16.05
C VAL A 303 -14.26 -3.59 -16.52
N GLY A 304 -13.61 -4.57 -15.89
CA GLY A 304 -13.80 -5.96 -16.25
C GLY A 304 -15.19 -6.46 -15.86
N ILE A 305 -15.81 -7.23 -16.76
CA ILE A 305 -17.16 -7.78 -16.59
C ILE A 305 -17.02 -9.25 -16.14
N PRO A 306 -17.35 -9.58 -14.89
CA PRO A 306 -17.28 -10.94 -14.38
C PRO A 306 -18.37 -11.85 -14.94
N GLY A 307 -18.12 -13.17 -14.91
CA GLY A 307 -19.12 -14.21 -15.12
C GLY A 307 -19.69 -14.36 -16.53
N LEU A 308 -19.12 -13.68 -17.51
CA LEU A 308 -19.46 -13.93 -18.91
C LEU A 308 -18.96 -15.31 -19.35
N SER A 309 -19.77 -15.98 -20.16
CA SER A 309 -19.34 -17.18 -20.88
C SER A 309 -18.56 -16.78 -22.13
N PHE A 310 -17.44 -17.46 -22.36
CA PHE A 310 -16.55 -17.20 -23.48
C PHE A 310 -16.54 -18.39 -24.44
N ALA A 311 -16.80 -18.11 -25.71
CA ALA A 311 -16.73 -19.09 -26.79
C ALA A 311 -15.41 -18.92 -27.55
N TRP A 312 -14.52 -19.91 -27.44
CA TRP A 312 -13.24 -19.91 -28.15
C TRP A 312 -13.37 -20.49 -29.55
N ALA A 313 -12.68 -19.88 -30.51
CA ALA A 313 -12.56 -20.37 -31.88
C ALA A 313 -11.10 -20.37 -32.33
N SER A 314 -10.70 -21.39 -33.07
CA SER A 314 -9.42 -21.41 -33.78
C SER A 314 -9.59 -21.89 -35.22
N GLN A 315 -8.94 -21.18 -36.14
CA GLN A 315 -8.93 -21.49 -37.57
C GLN A 315 -7.50 -21.65 -38.04
N GLY A 316 -7.03 -22.89 -38.23
CA GLY A 316 -5.71 -23.16 -38.81
C GLY A 316 -5.01 -24.39 -38.24
N ALA A 317 -3.73 -24.23 -37.94
CA ALA A 317 -2.80 -25.30 -37.58
C ALA A 317 -2.74 -25.65 -36.08
N ALA A 318 -3.49 -24.94 -35.23
CA ALA A 318 -3.61 -25.15 -33.79
C ALA A 318 -5.09 -25.29 -33.41
N ASN A 319 -5.36 -26.06 -32.36
CA ASN A 319 -6.71 -26.30 -31.85
C ASN A 319 -6.84 -25.68 -30.46
N ILE A 320 -7.96 -25.05 -30.17
CA ILE A 320 -8.24 -24.47 -28.84
C ILE A 320 -9.40 -25.21 -28.17
N SER A 321 -9.25 -25.50 -26.88
CA SER A 321 -10.32 -26.06 -26.05
C SER A 321 -11.27 -24.97 -25.52
N GLU A 322 -12.42 -25.38 -24.97
CA GLU A 322 -13.36 -24.47 -24.30
C GLU A 322 -12.73 -23.76 -23.09
N ALA A 323 -11.76 -24.39 -22.43
CA ALA A 323 -11.01 -23.80 -21.33
C ALA A 323 -9.91 -22.83 -21.79
N GLY A 324 -9.75 -22.57 -23.10
CA GLY A 324 -8.71 -21.67 -23.62
C GLY A 324 -7.32 -22.30 -23.79
N LEU A 325 -7.18 -23.62 -23.58
CA LEU A 325 -5.91 -24.32 -23.85
C LEU A 325 -5.71 -24.49 -25.36
N LEU A 326 -4.73 -23.78 -25.92
CA LEU A 326 -4.33 -23.84 -27.33
C LEU A 326 -3.24 -24.90 -27.53
N THR A 327 -3.46 -25.86 -28.42
CA THR A 327 -2.52 -26.93 -28.78
C THR A 327 -2.10 -26.78 -30.25
N ALA A 328 -0.81 -26.60 -30.48
CA ALA A 328 -0.22 -26.50 -31.81
C ALA A 328 -0.15 -27.88 -32.48
N ALA A 329 -1.07 -28.16 -33.41
CA ALA A 329 -1.23 -29.49 -33.99
C ALA A 329 -0.30 -29.75 -35.18
N ALA A 330 -0.05 -28.74 -36.02
CA ALA A 330 0.80 -28.84 -37.20
C ALA A 330 1.49 -27.50 -37.50
N ALA A 331 2.54 -27.53 -38.34
CA ALA A 331 3.18 -26.30 -38.79
C ALA A 331 2.21 -25.49 -39.67
N GLY A 332 2.18 -24.17 -39.48
CA GLY A 332 1.27 -23.26 -40.16
C GLY A 332 0.83 -22.11 -39.26
N THR A 333 -0.17 -21.35 -39.70
CA THR A 333 -0.73 -20.23 -38.93
C THR A 333 -2.15 -20.56 -38.50
N SER A 334 -2.54 -20.09 -37.32
CA SER A 334 -3.91 -20.13 -36.83
C SER A 334 -4.36 -18.76 -36.36
N LEU A 335 -5.61 -18.43 -36.62
CA LEU A 335 -6.28 -17.28 -36.00
C LEU A 335 -7.12 -17.80 -34.84
N VAL A 336 -6.88 -17.25 -33.66
CA VAL A 336 -7.60 -17.59 -32.43
C VAL A 336 -8.39 -16.38 -31.99
N THR A 337 -9.70 -16.54 -31.83
CA THR A 337 -10.61 -15.52 -31.31
C THR A 337 -11.39 -16.06 -30.13
N VAL A 338 -11.92 -15.15 -29.34
CA VAL A 338 -12.89 -15.46 -28.30
C VAL A 338 -14.06 -14.50 -28.40
N THR A 339 -15.27 -15.03 -28.25
CA THR A 339 -16.52 -14.26 -28.32
C THR A 339 -17.21 -14.33 -26.96
N ALA A 340 -17.69 -13.19 -26.48
CA ALA A 340 -18.62 -13.11 -25.36
C ALA A 340 -19.85 -12.33 -25.80
N MET A 341 -21.04 -12.90 -25.59
CA MET A 341 -22.28 -12.40 -26.19
C MET A 341 -22.11 -12.24 -27.71
N ASP A 342 -22.29 -11.03 -28.24
CA ASP A 342 -22.14 -10.72 -29.67
C ASP A 342 -20.84 -9.98 -30.02
N VAL A 343 -19.89 -9.89 -29.08
CA VAL A 343 -18.61 -9.17 -29.28
C VAL A 343 -17.47 -10.16 -29.41
N GLU A 344 -16.82 -10.13 -30.57
CA GLU A 344 -15.64 -10.94 -30.87
C GLU A 344 -14.35 -10.17 -30.57
N SER A 345 -13.37 -10.86 -30.02
CA SER A 345 -12.05 -10.30 -29.77
C SER A 345 -11.28 -10.01 -31.06
N ARG A 346 -10.27 -9.16 -30.95
CA ARG A 346 -9.19 -9.13 -31.94
C ARG A 346 -8.53 -10.52 -32.04
N PRO A 347 -8.18 -11.02 -33.24
CA PRO A 347 -7.56 -12.34 -33.37
C PRO A 347 -6.10 -12.35 -32.88
N VAL A 348 -5.76 -13.39 -32.12
CA VAL A 348 -4.38 -13.80 -31.88
C VAL A 348 -3.92 -14.65 -33.05
N THR A 349 -2.79 -14.28 -33.65
CA THR A 349 -2.14 -15.05 -34.71
C THR A 349 -1.14 -16.01 -34.08
N ALA A 350 -1.49 -17.29 -34.02
CA ALA A 350 -0.59 -18.36 -33.59
C ALA A 350 0.23 -18.85 -34.79
N THR A 351 1.55 -18.67 -34.76
CA THR A 351 2.46 -19.14 -35.82
C THR A 351 3.18 -20.38 -35.33
N VAL A 352 2.73 -21.54 -35.80
CA VAL A 352 3.30 -22.84 -35.47
C VAL A 352 4.42 -23.18 -36.45
N VAL A 353 5.61 -23.41 -35.94
CA VAL A 353 6.75 -23.90 -36.72
C VAL A 353 6.99 -25.38 -36.45
N ALA A 354 7.45 -26.12 -37.46
CA ALA A 354 7.86 -27.52 -37.27
C ALA A 354 9.00 -27.57 -36.26
N ALA A 355 8.98 -28.51 -35.31
CA ALA A 355 10.10 -28.74 -34.39
C ALA A 355 11.38 -28.99 -35.20
N GLN A 356 12.47 -28.31 -34.85
CA GLN A 356 13.76 -28.45 -35.54
C GLN A 356 14.87 -28.64 -34.52
N PRO A 357 15.57 -29.79 -34.53
CA PRO A 357 16.73 -30.04 -33.69
C PRO A 357 17.76 -28.90 -33.77
N GLY A 358 18.22 -28.41 -32.63
CA GLY A 358 19.22 -27.35 -32.52
C GLY A 358 18.68 -25.93 -32.76
N ARG A 359 17.38 -25.75 -32.99
CA ARG A 359 16.86 -24.40 -33.25
C ARG A 359 16.66 -23.60 -31.95
N LEU A 360 17.24 -22.42 -31.90
CA LEU A 360 16.97 -21.39 -30.91
C LEU A 360 16.02 -20.34 -31.51
N ARG A 361 15.00 -19.93 -30.77
CA ARG A 361 14.15 -18.78 -31.13
C ARG A 361 14.28 -17.68 -30.08
N VAL A 362 14.50 -16.46 -30.54
CA VAL A 362 14.63 -15.27 -29.71
C VAL A 362 13.42 -14.37 -29.93
N VAL A 363 12.76 -14.01 -28.83
CA VAL A 363 11.62 -13.08 -28.82
C VAL A 363 11.86 -11.97 -27.82
N ASP A 364 11.10 -10.88 -27.92
CA ASP A 364 11.07 -9.86 -26.90
C ASP A 364 10.04 -10.17 -25.79
N ASP A 365 9.95 -9.29 -24.81
CA ASP A 365 8.94 -9.34 -23.74
C ASP A 365 7.50 -9.30 -24.26
N ARG A 366 7.26 -8.97 -25.53
CA ARG A 366 5.93 -8.93 -26.17
C ARG A 366 5.72 -10.08 -27.15
N GLY A 367 6.62 -11.06 -27.19
CA GLY A 367 6.54 -12.21 -28.08
C GLY A 367 6.90 -11.92 -29.54
N ARG A 368 7.42 -10.71 -29.85
CA ARG A 368 7.89 -10.38 -31.20
C ARG A 368 9.24 -11.04 -31.44
N ALA A 369 9.42 -11.63 -32.61
CA ALA A 369 10.72 -12.13 -33.04
C ALA A 369 11.77 -11.03 -33.01
N VAL A 370 12.93 -11.30 -32.41
CA VAL A 370 14.06 -10.36 -32.42
C VAL A 370 15.03 -10.80 -33.50
N ALA A 371 15.04 -10.06 -34.60
CA ALA A 371 16.00 -10.22 -35.69
C ALA A 371 17.34 -9.57 -35.33
N GLY A 372 18.45 -10.12 -35.83
CA GLY A 372 19.79 -9.56 -35.59
C GLY A 372 20.33 -9.79 -34.18
N ALA A 373 19.69 -10.63 -33.36
CA ALA A 373 20.22 -11.01 -32.06
C ALA A 373 21.45 -11.90 -32.24
N ARG A 374 22.51 -11.59 -31.49
CA ARG A 374 23.74 -12.38 -31.45
C ARG A 374 23.60 -13.49 -30.43
N VAL A 375 24.18 -14.65 -30.75
CA VAL A 375 24.09 -15.85 -29.92
C VAL A 375 25.50 -16.34 -29.58
N ALA A 376 25.70 -16.69 -28.31
CA ALA A 376 26.93 -17.31 -27.82
C ALA A 376 26.62 -18.69 -27.23
N ILE A 377 27.56 -19.61 -27.43
CA ILE A 377 27.58 -20.94 -26.80
C ILE A 377 28.84 -21.04 -25.96
N ASP A 378 28.68 -21.40 -24.69
CA ASP A 378 29.81 -21.55 -23.74
C ASP A 378 30.74 -20.34 -23.69
N GLY A 379 30.12 -19.15 -23.75
CA GLY A 379 30.79 -17.85 -23.73
C GLY A 379 31.40 -17.42 -25.06
N ALA A 380 31.41 -18.28 -26.09
CA ALA A 380 31.91 -17.95 -27.41
C ALA A 380 30.79 -17.44 -28.33
N TRP A 381 30.89 -16.19 -28.79
CA TRP A 381 29.95 -15.61 -29.77
C TRP A 381 30.09 -16.31 -31.12
N LEU A 382 28.98 -16.82 -31.64
CA LEU A 382 28.92 -17.45 -32.95
C LEU A 382 28.94 -16.40 -34.07
N GLU A 383 29.36 -16.83 -35.27
CA GLU A 383 29.21 -16.01 -36.47
C GLU A 383 27.74 -15.98 -36.91
N GLY A 384 27.28 -14.79 -37.33
CA GLY A 384 25.89 -14.56 -37.74
C GLY A 384 25.00 -14.01 -36.62
N ALA A 385 23.70 -13.91 -36.91
CA ALA A 385 22.68 -13.40 -36.01
C ALA A 385 21.32 -14.05 -36.34
N THR A 386 20.33 -13.90 -35.46
CA THR A 386 18.98 -14.42 -35.70
C THR A 386 18.36 -13.83 -36.98
N GLY A 387 17.59 -14.65 -37.69
CA GLY A 387 16.81 -14.22 -38.85
C GLY A 387 15.59 -13.38 -38.47
N ASP A 388 14.81 -12.96 -39.47
CA ASP A 388 13.62 -12.11 -39.31
C ASP A 388 12.52 -12.73 -38.43
N ASP A 389 12.48 -14.06 -38.35
CA ASP A 389 11.55 -14.82 -37.50
C ASP A 389 12.09 -15.06 -36.07
N GLY A 390 13.27 -14.52 -35.77
CA GLY A 390 13.99 -14.63 -34.50
C GLY A 390 14.72 -15.96 -34.36
N SER A 391 14.80 -16.78 -35.40
CA SER A 391 15.43 -18.11 -35.32
C SER A 391 16.94 -18.07 -35.56
N PHE A 392 17.65 -18.97 -34.90
CA PHE A 392 19.07 -19.24 -35.11
C PHE A 392 19.31 -20.76 -34.98
N GLN A 393 20.06 -21.33 -35.92
CA GLN A 393 20.38 -22.76 -35.91
C GLN A 393 21.69 -22.99 -35.15
N LEU A 394 21.62 -23.75 -34.06
CA LEU A 394 22.78 -24.13 -33.27
C LEU A 394 23.34 -25.46 -33.78
N ALA A 395 24.67 -25.51 -33.88
CA ALA A 395 25.42 -26.75 -33.97
C ALA A 395 25.91 -27.07 -32.54
N LEU A 396 25.38 -28.14 -31.96
CA LEU A 396 25.64 -28.54 -30.58
C LEU A 396 26.25 -29.94 -30.57
N ASP A 397 27.26 -30.12 -29.72
CA ASP A 397 27.78 -31.44 -29.38
C ASP A 397 26.91 -32.08 -28.28
N ASP A 398 26.98 -33.40 -28.15
CA ASP A 398 26.31 -34.10 -27.05
C ASP A 398 26.92 -33.68 -25.70
N GLY A 399 26.08 -33.26 -24.76
CA GLY A 399 26.50 -32.86 -23.42
C GLY A 399 25.79 -31.63 -22.89
N GLU A 400 26.35 -31.10 -21.80
CA GLU A 400 25.92 -29.85 -21.18
C GLU A 400 26.53 -28.64 -21.89
N PHE A 401 25.75 -27.57 -22.05
CA PHE A 401 26.17 -26.32 -22.63
C PHE A 401 25.42 -25.13 -22.01
N SER A 402 25.86 -23.92 -22.37
CA SER A 402 25.19 -22.67 -22.03
C SER A 402 24.88 -21.86 -23.29
N VAL A 403 23.75 -21.15 -23.26
CA VAL A 403 23.34 -20.24 -24.35
C VAL A 403 23.28 -18.84 -23.80
N SER A 404 23.78 -17.88 -24.57
CA SER A 404 23.56 -16.47 -24.28
C SER A 404 23.09 -15.71 -25.51
N VAL A 405 22.19 -14.76 -25.29
CA VAL A 405 21.57 -13.98 -26.34
C VAL A 405 21.63 -12.51 -26.00
N PHE A 406 22.03 -11.70 -26.99
CA PHE A 406 22.08 -10.25 -26.91
C PHE A 406 21.50 -9.62 -28.18
N ALA A 407 20.75 -8.54 -28.02
CA ALA A 407 20.35 -7.67 -29.11
C ALA A 407 20.40 -6.21 -28.64
N GLU A 408 20.60 -5.27 -29.56
CA GLU A 408 20.55 -3.85 -29.26
C GLU A 408 19.18 -3.46 -28.66
N ASN A 409 19.16 -2.57 -27.66
CA ASN A 409 17.96 -2.14 -26.94
C ASN A 409 17.22 -3.26 -26.16
N HIS A 410 17.88 -4.39 -25.91
CA HIS A 410 17.33 -5.49 -25.12
C HIS A 410 18.31 -5.89 -24.01
N ASP A 411 17.76 -6.41 -22.92
CA ASP A 411 18.57 -7.03 -21.87
C ASP A 411 19.21 -8.32 -22.40
N GLN A 412 20.44 -8.57 -21.99
CA GLN A 412 21.14 -9.81 -22.30
C GLN A 412 20.62 -10.93 -21.40
N VAL A 413 20.32 -12.08 -21.98
CA VAL A 413 19.92 -13.27 -21.22
C VAL A 413 20.89 -14.42 -21.48
N ALA A 414 21.38 -15.03 -20.42
CA ALA A 414 22.21 -16.23 -20.45
C ALA A 414 21.56 -17.36 -19.64
N VAL A 415 21.65 -18.57 -20.15
CA VAL A 415 21.08 -19.78 -19.54
C VAL A 415 22.13 -20.88 -19.54
N PHE A 416 22.47 -21.36 -18.34
CA PHE A 416 23.43 -22.43 -18.09
C PHE A 416 22.73 -23.75 -17.79
N GLY A 417 23.46 -24.87 -17.83
CA GLY A 417 22.91 -26.18 -17.46
C GLY A 417 21.99 -26.81 -18.50
N LEU A 418 22.11 -26.40 -19.77
CA LEU A 418 21.32 -26.97 -20.86
C LEU A 418 21.95 -28.24 -21.37
N GLN A 419 21.12 -29.20 -21.76
CA GLN A 419 21.55 -30.51 -22.24
C GLN A 419 21.20 -30.68 -23.71
N HIS A 420 22.11 -31.24 -24.49
CA HIS A 420 21.88 -31.66 -25.87
C HIS A 420 22.28 -33.13 -26.03
N SER A 421 21.49 -33.90 -26.77
CA SER A 421 21.94 -35.18 -27.30
C SER A 421 21.24 -35.51 -28.61
N ALA A 422 21.83 -36.37 -29.44
CA ALA A 422 21.15 -36.88 -30.63
C ALA A 422 19.78 -37.55 -30.33
N ALA A 423 19.61 -38.16 -29.16
CA ALA A 423 18.36 -38.81 -28.74
C ALA A 423 17.31 -37.83 -28.19
N SER A 424 17.75 -36.68 -27.69
CA SER A 424 16.91 -35.61 -27.16
C SER A 424 17.50 -34.26 -27.58
N PRO A 425 17.33 -33.88 -28.86
CA PRO A 425 17.97 -32.68 -29.38
C PRO A 425 17.40 -31.44 -28.69
N PHE A 426 18.30 -30.52 -28.34
CA PHE A 426 17.91 -29.22 -27.81
C PHE A 426 17.08 -28.43 -28.83
N GLU A 427 16.02 -27.78 -28.36
CA GLU A 427 15.31 -26.74 -29.08
C GLU A 427 14.77 -25.75 -28.06
N GLY A 428 15.09 -24.45 -28.16
CA GLY A 428 14.83 -23.48 -27.07
C GLY A 428 14.17 -22.18 -27.52
N LEU A 429 13.36 -21.58 -26.67
CA LEU A 429 12.81 -20.23 -26.86
C LEU A 429 13.29 -19.31 -25.73
N ILE A 430 14.10 -18.31 -26.05
CA ILE A 430 14.59 -17.30 -25.11
C ILE A 430 13.84 -16.00 -25.37
N ALA A 431 13.28 -15.37 -24.33
CA ALA A 431 12.94 -13.96 -24.44
C ALA A 431 14.04 -13.08 -23.87
N ILE A 432 14.30 -12.00 -24.56
CA ILE A 432 15.14 -10.89 -24.12
C ILE A 432 14.24 -9.66 -23.99
N PRO A 433 13.91 -9.18 -22.79
CA PRO A 433 13.04 -8.03 -22.64
C PRO A 433 13.70 -6.78 -23.21
N GLN A 434 12.91 -5.82 -23.66
CA GLN A 434 13.47 -4.50 -23.99
C GLN A 434 14.11 -3.91 -22.74
N THR A 435 15.30 -3.32 -22.91
CA THR A 435 15.98 -2.69 -21.77
C THR A 435 15.16 -1.52 -21.25
N MET A 436 15.02 -1.49 -19.92
CA MET A 436 14.46 -0.38 -19.16
C MET A 436 15.56 0.42 -18.45
N VAL A 437 16.84 0.19 -18.77
CA VAL A 437 17.92 1.05 -18.27
C VAL A 437 17.79 2.42 -18.95
N GLY A 438 17.60 3.47 -18.14
CA GLY A 438 17.34 4.84 -18.62
C GLY A 438 15.93 5.03 -19.19
N ARG A 439 14.99 4.13 -18.88
CA ARG A 439 13.59 4.23 -19.29
C ARG A 439 12.68 3.77 -18.16
N SER A 440 11.54 4.42 -18.02
CA SER A 440 10.54 4.09 -17.00
C SER A 440 9.16 3.91 -17.60
N ALA A 441 8.32 3.12 -16.95
CA ALA A 441 6.89 3.05 -17.21
C ALA A 441 6.14 3.35 -15.92
N GLY A 442 4.98 3.97 -16.03
CA GLY A 442 4.22 4.36 -14.85
C GLY A 442 2.99 5.18 -15.20
N TYR A 443 2.32 5.68 -14.16
CA TYR A 443 1.20 6.60 -14.27
C TYR A 443 1.21 7.60 -13.13
N THR A 444 0.54 8.73 -13.33
CA THR A 444 0.23 9.66 -12.25
C THR A 444 -1.24 9.55 -11.87
N ALA A 445 -1.59 9.80 -10.61
CA ALA A 445 -2.99 9.85 -10.23
C ALA A 445 -3.28 10.79 -9.06
N THR A 446 -4.54 11.21 -8.95
CA THR A 446 -5.12 11.71 -7.71
C THR A 446 -5.96 10.63 -7.06
N VAL A 447 -6.08 10.68 -5.73
CA VAL A 447 -6.95 9.80 -4.96
C VAL A 447 -8.19 10.59 -4.52
N ASP A 448 -9.37 10.05 -4.82
CA ASP A 448 -10.67 10.60 -4.46
C ASP A 448 -11.16 9.93 -3.16
N PHE A 449 -11.19 10.71 -2.08
CA PHE A 449 -11.58 10.26 -0.74
C PHE A 449 -13.09 10.42 -0.47
N THR A 450 -13.91 10.75 -1.47
CA THR A 450 -15.36 10.89 -1.27
C THR A 450 -16.04 9.56 -0.93
N GLY A 451 -15.49 8.45 -1.43
CA GLY A 451 -16.00 7.09 -1.20
C GLY A 451 -15.46 6.39 0.05
N VAL A 452 -14.48 6.97 0.77
CA VAL A 452 -13.87 6.29 1.93
C VAL A 452 -14.73 6.44 3.18
N ARG A 453 -14.89 5.34 3.91
CA ARG A 453 -15.74 5.25 5.10
C ARG A 453 -15.07 5.72 6.39
N THR A 454 -13.74 5.63 6.46
CA THR A 454 -12.99 5.95 7.68
C THR A 454 -13.08 7.44 8.01
N GLN A 455 -12.97 7.74 9.29
CA GLN A 455 -12.96 9.10 9.84
C GLN A 455 -11.57 9.42 10.37
N GLY A 456 -11.21 10.70 10.37
CA GLY A 456 -9.88 11.12 10.79
C GLY A 456 -9.56 12.54 10.36
N SER A 457 -8.48 13.08 10.93
CA SER A 457 -8.01 14.44 10.70
C SER A 457 -7.15 14.60 9.44
N GLY A 458 -6.77 13.51 8.78
CA GLY A 458 -6.05 13.53 7.51
C GLY A 458 -6.42 12.39 6.56
N ASP A 459 -6.22 12.64 5.27
CA ASP A 459 -6.41 11.70 4.16
C ASP A 459 -5.08 11.02 3.86
N LEU A 460 -5.04 9.69 3.88
CA LEU A 460 -3.86 8.88 3.55
C LEU A 460 -4.22 7.87 2.45
N GLY A 461 -3.42 7.83 1.39
CA GLY A 461 -3.59 6.89 0.28
C GLY A 461 -2.29 6.18 -0.06
N ILE A 462 -2.37 4.92 -0.47
CA ILE A 462 -1.26 4.12 -0.96
C ILE A 462 -1.70 3.48 -2.27
N SER A 463 -0.98 3.74 -3.35
CA SER A 463 -1.37 3.34 -4.69
C SER A 463 -0.18 2.84 -5.49
N GLY A 464 -0.45 1.97 -6.47
CA GLY A 464 0.59 1.43 -7.34
C GLY A 464 0.03 0.77 -8.59
N ALA A 465 0.93 0.29 -9.45
CA ALA A 465 0.58 -0.55 -10.59
C ALA A 465 0.67 -2.03 -10.22
N SER A 466 -0.06 -2.87 -10.93
CA SER A 466 0.09 -4.33 -10.81
C SER A 466 1.50 -4.76 -11.22
N LEU A 467 2.04 -5.75 -10.52
CA LEU A 467 3.36 -6.30 -10.81
C LEU A 467 3.25 -7.37 -11.91
N PRO A 468 4.16 -7.44 -12.88
CA PRO A 468 4.09 -8.41 -13.97
C PRO A 468 4.15 -9.84 -13.45
N ASP A 469 4.88 -10.05 -12.36
CA ASP A 469 5.03 -11.31 -11.66
C ASP A 469 5.53 -11.07 -10.23
N LEU A 470 5.60 -12.15 -9.44
CA LEU A 470 5.98 -12.10 -8.03
C LEU A 470 7.50 -12.10 -7.80
N LEU A 471 8.33 -12.34 -8.83
CA LEU A 471 9.79 -12.18 -8.74
C LEU A 471 10.23 -10.71 -8.90
N SER A 472 9.33 -9.90 -9.43
CA SER A 472 9.44 -8.45 -9.55
C SER A 472 8.95 -7.72 -8.29
N PHE A 473 8.60 -8.47 -7.23
CA PHE A 473 8.16 -7.90 -5.96
C PHE A 473 9.35 -7.26 -5.23
N ASP A 474 9.29 -5.93 -5.12
CA ASP A 474 10.16 -5.09 -4.30
C ASP A 474 9.36 -3.86 -3.79
N LEU A 475 9.95 -3.11 -2.86
CA LEU A 475 9.29 -1.92 -2.30
C LEU A 475 9.03 -0.83 -3.35
N PRO A 476 10.00 -0.41 -4.19
CA PRO A 476 9.76 0.63 -5.20
C PRO A 476 8.73 0.22 -6.26
N GLY A 477 8.65 -1.05 -6.62
CA GLY A 477 7.62 -1.59 -7.50
C GLY A 477 6.23 -1.62 -6.86
N LEU A 478 6.15 -1.73 -5.53
CA LEU A 478 4.89 -1.73 -4.79
C LEU A 478 4.38 -0.31 -4.49
N VAL A 479 5.21 0.55 -3.90
CA VAL A 479 4.81 1.88 -3.39
C VAL A 479 5.46 3.04 -4.14
N GLY A 480 6.15 2.79 -5.27
CA GLY A 480 6.78 3.83 -6.08
C GLY A 480 8.15 4.29 -5.55
N ASP A 481 8.77 5.17 -6.32
CA ASP A 481 10.08 5.76 -6.00
C ASP A 481 10.01 6.71 -4.83
N THR A 482 11.11 6.92 -4.12
CA THR A 482 11.14 7.86 -2.99
C THR A 482 11.15 9.30 -3.49
N PHE A 483 10.34 10.15 -2.87
CA PHE A 483 10.32 11.60 -3.08
C PHE A 483 10.64 12.30 -1.77
N ASP A 484 11.66 13.15 -1.76
CA ASP A 484 12.03 14.00 -0.64
C ASP A 484 11.06 15.18 -0.52
N THR A 485 10.05 14.98 0.31
CA THR A 485 8.92 15.90 0.42
C THR A 485 9.20 16.92 1.53
N ARG A 486 9.23 18.21 1.16
CA ARG A 486 9.41 19.32 2.11
C ARG A 486 8.09 19.63 2.82
N VAL A 487 8.03 19.35 4.12
CA VAL A 487 6.86 19.54 4.97
C VAL A 487 7.13 20.68 5.94
N SER A 488 6.24 21.69 5.97
CA SER A 488 6.32 22.79 6.95
C SER A 488 5.35 22.53 8.09
N ILE A 489 5.89 22.20 9.27
CA ILE A 489 5.07 21.90 10.45
C ILE A 489 5.06 23.12 11.38
N PRO A 490 3.89 23.70 11.70
CA PRO A 490 3.78 24.80 12.66
C PRO A 490 4.49 24.47 13.98
N GLY A 491 5.36 25.37 14.45
CA GLY A 491 6.14 25.20 15.68
C GLY A 491 7.43 24.36 15.56
N LEU A 492 7.61 23.58 14.49
CA LEU A 492 8.77 22.69 14.30
C LEU A 492 9.60 23.04 13.05
N GLY A 493 9.10 23.92 12.18
CA GLY A 493 9.81 24.40 11.00
C GLY A 493 9.72 23.44 9.81
N ASN A 494 10.61 23.63 8.83
CA ASN A 494 10.64 22.82 7.62
C ASN A 494 11.42 21.52 7.86
N GLN A 495 10.81 20.39 7.53
CA GLN A 495 11.43 19.06 7.55
C GLN A 495 11.37 18.45 6.14
N VAL A 496 12.34 17.60 5.82
CA VAL A 496 12.33 16.78 4.60
C VAL A 496 11.98 15.36 5.04
N VAL A 497 10.93 14.79 4.45
CA VAL A 497 10.48 13.43 4.76
C VAL A 497 10.52 12.61 3.46
N PRO A 498 11.22 11.46 3.44
CA PRO A 498 11.23 10.59 2.27
C PRO A 498 9.89 9.86 2.16
N ILE A 499 9.09 10.21 1.15
CA ILE A 499 7.75 9.66 0.93
C ILE A 499 7.72 8.90 -0.40
N PRO A 500 7.37 7.61 -0.40
CA PRO A 500 7.16 6.86 -1.63
C PRO A 500 6.15 7.51 -2.59
N GLY A 501 6.41 7.40 -3.89
CA GLY A 501 5.66 8.02 -4.97
C GLY A 501 4.21 7.56 -5.00
N GLY A 502 3.94 6.34 -4.59
CA GLY A 502 2.62 5.75 -4.43
C GLY A 502 1.81 6.29 -3.25
N ILE A 503 2.46 6.96 -2.29
CA ILE A 503 1.81 7.48 -1.08
C ILE A 503 1.33 8.91 -1.31
N THR A 504 0.10 9.18 -0.90
CA THR A 504 -0.47 10.53 -0.82
C THR A 504 -0.92 10.81 0.60
N PHE A 505 -0.64 12.02 1.09
CA PHE A 505 -1.02 12.42 2.43
C PHE A 505 -1.41 13.89 2.48
N ARG A 506 -2.54 14.18 3.15
CA ARG A 506 -3.03 15.52 3.45
C ARG A 506 -3.59 15.56 4.86
N ALA A 507 -3.15 16.50 5.69
CA ALA A 507 -3.82 16.81 6.96
C ALA A 507 -4.82 17.97 6.73
N SER A 508 -6.01 17.86 7.33
CA SER A 508 -7.12 18.77 7.10
C SER A 508 -7.44 19.62 8.32
N GLN A 509 -7.31 19.10 9.55
CA GLN A 509 -7.60 19.78 10.82
C GLN A 509 -6.66 19.26 11.94
N PRO A 510 -6.31 20.06 12.96
CA PRO A 510 -6.47 21.51 13.05
C PRO A 510 -5.53 22.27 12.11
N ILE A 511 -4.57 21.58 11.48
CA ILE A 511 -3.58 22.16 10.57
C ILE A 511 -3.88 21.65 9.16
N GLN A 512 -4.09 22.56 8.21
CA GLN A 512 -4.14 22.21 6.80
C GLN A 512 -2.72 22.08 6.25
N LEU A 513 -2.35 20.86 5.88
CA LEU A 513 -1.02 20.52 5.39
C LEU A 513 -1.17 19.55 4.22
N ASP A 514 -0.99 20.04 3.00
CA ASP A 514 -0.89 19.18 1.81
C ASP A 514 0.56 18.74 1.66
N VAL A 515 0.86 17.51 2.07
CA VAL A 515 2.21 16.95 2.02
C VAL A 515 2.51 16.46 0.62
N LYS A 516 1.66 15.57 0.11
CA LYS A 516 1.78 15.01 -1.24
C LYS A 516 0.43 14.53 -1.73
N SER A 517 -0.13 15.16 -2.76
CA SER A 517 -1.46 14.86 -3.28
C SER A 517 -1.47 14.09 -4.61
N THR A 518 -0.29 13.90 -5.22
CA THR A 518 -0.13 13.18 -6.49
C THR A 518 0.54 11.84 -6.25
N VAL A 519 -0.07 10.78 -6.79
CA VAL A 519 0.52 9.44 -6.92
C VAL A 519 1.47 9.46 -8.12
N TYR A 520 2.70 8.99 -7.92
CA TYR A 520 3.72 8.69 -8.92
C TYR A 520 3.99 7.19 -8.86
N ALA A 521 3.15 6.42 -9.55
CA ALA A 521 3.21 4.97 -9.50
C ALA A 521 4.17 4.46 -10.56
N ARG A 522 5.29 3.87 -10.12
CA ARG A 522 6.17 3.08 -10.98
C ARG A 522 5.41 1.84 -11.45
N GLY A 523 5.61 1.45 -12.70
CA GLY A 523 4.98 0.29 -13.29
C GLY A 523 5.86 -0.39 -14.32
N PHE A 524 5.31 -1.42 -14.93
CA PHE A 524 5.98 -2.19 -15.97
C PHE A 524 5.25 -2.03 -17.29
N PRO A 525 5.97 -1.95 -18.43
CA PRO A 525 5.34 -1.89 -19.74
C PRO A 525 4.33 -3.02 -19.95
N GLY A 526 3.26 -2.73 -20.70
CA GLY A 526 2.14 -3.63 -20.94
C GLY A 526 0.86 -3.17 -20.23
N VAL A 527 -0.19 -3.96 -20.35
CA VAL A 527 -1.47 -3.70 -19.68
C VAL A 527 -1.32 -4.03 -18.20
N ARG A 528 -1.73 -3.10 -17.33
CA ARG A 528 -1.65 -3.19 -15.87
C ARG A 528 -2.98 -2.81 -15.23
N THR A 529 -3.11 -3.14 -13.96
CA THR A 529 -4.19 -2.64 -13.10
C THR A 529 -3.57 -1.61 -12.17
N ALA A 530 -4.10 -0.39 -12.16
CA ALA A 530 -3.81 0.56 -11.10
C ALA A 530 -4.65 0.19 -9.88
N TRP A 531 -4.06 0.19 -8.69
CA TRP A 531 -4.73 -0.14 -7.44
C TRP A 531 -4.45 0.94 -6.40
N SER A 532 -5.31 1.03 -5.39
CA SER A 532 -5.25 2.07 -4.36
C SER A 532 -5.95 1.60 -3.09
N PHE A 533 -5.30 1.83 -1.95
CA PHE A 533 -5.90 1.80 -0.62
C PHE A 533 -5.98 3.22 -0.11
N ALA A 534 -7.14 3.65 0.37
CA ALA A 534 -7.29 4.98 0.94
C ALA A 534 -8.22 5.00 2.15
N GLY A 535 -7.89 5.85 3.11
CA GLY A 535 -8.69 6.10 4.28
C GLY A 535 -8.33 7.41 4.96
N ARG A 536 -9.13 7.78 5.96
CA ARG A 536 -8.84 8.87 6.88
C ARG A 536 -8.19 8.31 8.14
N VAL A 537 -7.18 9.01 8.63
CA VAL A 537 -6.35 8.63 9.78
C VAL A 537 -6.18 9.79 10.75
N ASP A 538 -5.71 9.52 11.97
CA ASP A 538 -5.15 10.57 12.82
C ASP A 538 -3.83 11.09 12.22
N ALA A 539 -3.90 12.28 11.63
CA ALA A 539 -2.78 12.91 10.96
C ALA A 539 -1.63 13.23 11.92
N LEU A 540 -1.92 13.68 13.15
CA LEU A 540 -0.89 14.10 14.09
C LEU A 540 -0.16 12.89 14.69
N GLY A 541 -0.89 11.84 15.07
CA GLY A 541 -0.30 10.58 15.51
C GLY A 541 0.55 9.92 14.42
N LEU A 542 0.11 9.96 13.15
CA LEU A 542 0.92 9.45 12.05
C LEU A 542 2.20 10.27 11.84
N ILE A 543 2.10 11.61 11.80
CA ILE A 543 3.27 12.50 11.69
C ILE A 543 4.27 12.23 12.80
N GLY A 544 3.80 12.08 14.05
CA GLY A 544 4.66 11.76 15.19
C GLY A 544 5.41 10.44 15.06
N ARG A 545 4.84 9.44 14.38
CA ARG A 545 5.48 8.13 14.13
C ARG A 545 6.53 8.16 13.02
N ILE A 546 6.36 9.02 12.03
CA ILE A 546 7.28 9.13 10.88
C ILE A 546 8.32 10.25 11.04
N GLN A 547 8.14 11.13 12.03
CA GLN A 547 9.00 12.28 12.26
C GLN A 547 10.45 11.85 12.53
N GLY A 548 11.40 12.46 11.82
CA GLY A 548 12.83 12.17 11.95
C GLY A 548 13.28 10.84 11.34
N SER A 549 12.40 10.13 10.62
CA SER A 549 12.80 8.95 9.85
C SER A 549 13.45 9.35 8.53
N GLU A 550 14.70 8.98 8.35
CA GLU A 550 15.41 9.06 7.06
C GLU A 550 15.27 7.76 6.24
N ASP A 551 14.66 6.72 6.82
CA ASP A 551 14.49 5.41 6.20
C ASP A 551 13.06 5.21 5.69
N VAL A 552 12.92 5.04 4.38
CA VAL A 552 11.66 4.75 3.68
C VAL A 552 11.00 3.48 4.20
N GLY A 553 11.79 2.46 4.53
CA GLY A 553 11.33 1.21 5.09
C GLY A 553 10.57 1.39 6.39
N ARG A 554 11.06 2.27 7.28
CA ARG A 554 10.39 2.62 8.54
C ARG A 554 9.12 3.43 8.31
N VAL A 555 9.13 4.38 7.37
CA VAL A 555 7.93 5.14 6.98
C VAL A 555 6.85 4.19 6.46
N VAL A 556 7.21 3.26 5.57
CA VAL A 556 6.31 2.24 5.04
C VAL A 556 5.81 1.32 6.16
N ALA A 557 6.68 0.85 7.05
CA ALA A 557 6.31 -0.01 8.16
C ALA A 557 5.37 0.68 9.19
N ALA A 558 5.46 2.00 9.33
CA ALA A 558 4.55 2.78 10.18
C ALA A 558 3.16 2.99 9.53
N ILE A 559 3.12 3.03 8.19
CA ILE A 559 1.90 3.30 7.41
C ILE A 559 1.13 2.02 7.09
N LEU A 560 1.81 0.96 6.64
CA LEU A 560 1.16 -0.25 6.14
C LEU A 560 0.18 -0.91 7.11
N PRO A 561 0.43 -0.95 8.44
CA PRO A 561 -0.55 -1.52 9.35
C PRO A 561 -1.87 -0.75 9.33
N GLN A 562 -1.89 0.54 8.97
CA GLN A 562 -3.12 1.35 8.85
C GLN A 562 -3.99 0.92 7.66
N VAL A 563 -3.41 0.24 6.66
CA VAL A 563 -4.11 -0.14 5.43
C VAL A 563 -5.25 -1.08 5.70
N GLU A 564 -5.23 -1.88 6.77
CA GLU A 564 -6.28 -2.82 7.11
C GLU A 564 -7.67 -2.18 7.25
N SER A 565 -7.73 -0.90 7.65
CA SER A 565 -8.99 -0.16 7.80
C SER A 565 -9.44 0.54 6.51
N PHE A 566 -8.55 0.66 5.53
CA PHE A 566 -8.77 1.45 4.32
C PHE A 566 -9.73 0.76 3.36
N ASP A 567 -10.33 1.56 2.49
CA ASP A 567 -11.09 1.05 1.37
C ASP A 567 -10.17 0.89 0.15
N HIS A 568 -10.44 -0.12 -0.67
CA HIS A 568 -9.69 -0.44 -1.88
C HIS A 568 -10.38 0.13 -3.12
N GLY A 569 -9.57 0.48 -4.13
CA GLY A 569 -9.99 0.98 -5.44
C GLY A 569 -9.06 0.45 -6.53
N LEU A 570 -9.58 0.26 -7.74
CA LEU A 570 -8.77 -0.17 -8.88
C LEU A 570 -9.27 0.39 -10.21
N ILE A 571 -8.35 0.44 -11.18
CA ILE A 571 -8.63 0.72 -12.60
C ILE A 571 -7.89 -0.35 -13.41
N ALA A 572 -8.65 -1.26 -14.03
CA ALA A 572 -8.11 -2.29 -14.91
C ALA A 572 -7.73 -1.71 -16.30
N GLY A 573 -6.97 -2.49 -17.08
CA GLY A 573 -6.76 -2.17 -18.50
C GLY A 573 -5.80 -1.00 -18.80
N LEU A 574 -4.99 -0.55 -17.83
CA LEU A 574 -4.06 0.55 -18.01
C LEU A 574 -2.87 0.13 -18.89
N ASN A 575 -2.81 0.60 -20.13
CA ASN A 575 -1.67 0.32 -21.01
C ASN A 575 -0.49 1.24 -20.69
N LEU A 576 0.57 0.69 -20.11
CA LEU A 576 1.81 1.39 -19.80
C LEU A 576 2.88 1.12 -20.87
N SER A 577 3.57 2.17 -21.28
CA SER A 577 4.71 2.08 -22.20
C SER A 577 5.97 2.58 -21.54
N GLY A 578 7.10 1.91 -21.78
CA GLY A 578 8.40 2.45 -21.39
C GLY A 578 8.70 3.72 -22.16
N MET A 579 9.09 4.77 -21.44
CA MET A 579 9.48 6.08 -21.96
C MET A 579 10.87 6.43 -21.45
N ASP A 580 11.61 7.22 -22.20
CA ASP A 580 12.95 7.62 -21.82
C ASP A 580 12.91 8.52 -20.58
N ASP A 581 13.82 8.23 -19.65
CA ASP A 581 14.03 9.04 -18.46
C ASP A 581 14.62 10.41 -18.85
N ILE A 582 14.46 11.39 -17.98
CA ILE A 582 14.92 12.76 -18.21
C ILE A 582 15.91 13.17 -17.12
N ILE A 583 16.83 14.07 -17.46
CA ILE A 583 17.71 14.70 -16.47
C ILE A 583 16.85 15.54 -15.54
N ASP A 584 17.07 15.41 -14.23
CA ASP A 584 16.26 16.02 -13.19
C ASP A 584 16.52 17.52 -12.96
N VAL A 585 16.52 18.32 -14.03
CA VAL A 585 16.84 19.74 -13.94
C VAL A 585 15.90 20.56 -13.05
N ASP A 586 14.70 20.03 -12.77
CA ASP A 586 13.61 20.69 -12.03
C ASP A 586 13.49 20.17 -10.57
N ASP A 587 14.39 19.32 -10.06
CA ASP A 587 14.29 18.69 -8.71
C ASP A 587 12.92 17.99 -8.52
N ILE A 588 12.59 17.09 -9.45
CA ILE A 588 11.26 16.46 -9.56
C ILE A 588 10.97 15.56 -8.36
N ASP A 589 11.97 14.85 -7.85
CA ASP A 589 11.84 14.00 -6.66
C ASP A 589 12.18 14.72 -5.34
N GLY A 590 12.78 15.91 -5.39
CA GLY A 590 12.94 16.81 -4.25
C GLY A 590 14.21 16.61 -3.43
N ASP A 591 15.09 15.70 -3.85
CA ASP A 591 16.31 15.31 -3.13
C ASP A 591 17.46 16.34 -3.28
N GLY A 592 17.27 17.34 -4.17
CA GLY A 592 18.20 18.43 -4.46
C GLY A 592 19.25 18.10 -5.53
N ASN A 593 19.25 16.90 -6.11
CA ASN A 593 20.19 16.46 -7.11
C ASN A 593 19.68 16.66 -8.54
N THR A 594 19.91 17.87 -9.05
CA THR A 594 19.44 18.26 -10.39
C THR A 594 20.18 17.63 -11.59
N THR A 595 21.08 16.67 -11.34
CA THR A 595 21.93 16.06 -12.38
C THR A 595 21.64 14.59 -12.64
N GLU A 596 20.79 13.96 -11.82
CA GLU A 596 20.43 12.57 -12.03
C GLU A 596 19.36 12.39 -13.10
N VAL A 597 19.01 11.13 -13.36
CA VAL A 597 17.96 10.78 -14.31
C VAL A 597 16.75 10.23 -13.57
N VAL A 598 15.60 10.82 -13.83
CA VAL A 598 14.33 10.45 -13.21
C VAL A 598 13.29 10.13 -14.28
N ALA A 599 12.24 9.41 -13.89
CA ALA A 599 11.15 9.10 -14.79
C ALA A 599 10.45 10.37 -15.30
N ASN A 600 10.04 10.37 -16.57
CA ASN A 600 9.32 11.48 -17.18
C ASN A 600 7.82 11.48 -16.81
N TRP A 601 7.52 11.77 -15.53
CA TRP A 601 6.16 11.70 -14.96
C TRP A 601 5.13 12.54 -15.72
N ARG A 602 5.53 13.65 -16.36
CA ARG A 602 4.63 14.52 -17.14
C ARG A 602 4.10 13.86 -18.42
N ARG A 603 4.78 12.83 -18.95
CA ARG A 603 4.35 12.10 -20.16
C ARG A 603 3.53 10.86 -19.86
N PHE A 604 3.56 10.38 -18.63
CA PHE A 604 2.77 9.23 -18.22
C PHE A 604 1.27 9.56 -18.17
N PRO A 605 0.40 8.56 -18.41
CA PRO A 605 -1.04 8.76 -18.30
C PRO A 605 -1.42 9.22 -16.88
N SER A 606 -2.35 10.17 -16.79
CA SER A 606 -2.94 10.61 -15.52
C SER A 606 -4.29 9.94 -15.28
N ARG A 607 -4.58 9.55 -14.03
CA ARG A 607 -5.81 8.86 -13.61
C ARG A 607 -6.39 9.46 -12.33
N SER A 608 -7.63 9.11 -12.01
CA SER A 608 -8.26 9.41 -10.73
C SER A 608 -8.72 8.10 -10.11
N LEU A 609 -8.09 7.72 -9.00
CA LEU A 609 -8.38 6.51 -8.25
C LEU A 609 -9.51 6.81 -7.27
N ARG A 610 -10.52 5.94 -7.22
CA ARG A 610 -11.69 6.10 -6.33
C ARG A 610 -11.85 4.87 -5.44
N PRO A 611 -11.13 4.80 -4.30
CA PRO A 611 -11.31 3.73 -3.35
C PRO A 611 -12.69 3.80 -2.67
N GLY A 612 -13.28 2.63 -2.44
CA GLY A 612 -14.61 2.51 -1.83
C GLY A 612 -15.09 1.06 -1.62
N VAL A 613 -14.27 0.07 -1.98
CA VAL A 613 -14.55 -1.34 -1.69
C VAL A 613 -13.91 -1.74 -0.36
N ARG A 614 -14.72 -2.18 0.60
CA ARG A 614 -14.23 -2.59 1.92
C ARG A 614 -13.32 -3.82 1.81
N GLN A 615 -12.29 -3.86 2.67
CA GLN A 615 -11.48 -5.05 2.89
C GLN A 615 -12.15 -5.98 3.91
N ASN A 616 -13.32 -6.51 3.59
CA ASN A 616 -14.09 -7.40 4.48
C ASN A 616 -13.62 -8.86 4.45
N GLY A 617 -12.75 -9.24 3.51
CA GLY A 617 -12.11 -10.55 3.55
C GLY A 617 -11.16 -10.64 4.74
N ARG A 618 -11.40 -11.60 5.63
CA ARG A 618 -10.49 -11.93 6.74
C ARG A 618 -9.80 -13.26 6.44
N THR A 619 -8.50 -13.31 6.66
CA THR A 619 -7.71 -14.54 6.60
C THR A 619 -6.61 -14.50 7.64
N LEU A 620 -6.24 -15.66 8.20
CA LEU A 620 -5.10 -15.78 9.08
C LEU A 620 -3.84 -16.01 8.24
N VAL A 621 -2.82 -15.18 8.41
CA VAL A 621 -1.54 -15.37 7.71
C VAL A 621 -0.46 -15.79 8.70
N LEU A 622 0.06 -17.00 8.51
CA LEU A 622 1.15 -17.55 9.27
C LEU A 622 2.46 -17.31 8.54
N VAL A 623 3.16 -16.28 8.99
CA VAL A 623 4.39 -15.83 8.34
C VAL A 623 5.59 -16.28 9.18
N PRO A 624 6.59 -16.97 8.59
CA PRO A 624 7.78 -17.42 9.31
C PRO A 624 8.65 -16.24 9.77
N GLY A 625 9.44 -16.47 10.82
CA GLY A 625 10.45 -15.50 11.24
C GLY A 625 11.55 -15.40 10.19
N ALA A 626 12.13 -14.21 10.06
CA ALA A 626 13.29 -13.97 9.20
C ALA A 626 14.41 -13.34 10.04
N GLU A 627 15.33 -14.19 10.50
CA GLU A 627 16.42 -13.81 11.41
C GLU A 627 17.21 -12.60 10.90
N GLY A 628 17.22 -11.47 11.59
CA GLY A 628 17.94 -10.26 11.17
C GLY A 628 17.18 -9.36 10.20
N SER A 629 15.88 -9.59 10.00
CA SER A 629 14.98 -8.60 9.41
C SER A 629 14.43 -7.65 10.47
N GLU A 630 14.34 -6.37 10.11
CA GLU A 630 13.74 -5.35 10.97
C GLU A 630 12.22 -5.44 10.90
N PHE A 631 11.68 -5.50 9.68
CA PHE A 631 10.25 -5.64 9.43
C PHE A 631 10.00 -6.56 8.22
N GLN A 632 8.78 -7.10 8.18
CA GLN A 632 8.28 -7.90 7.07
C GLN A 632 7.01 -7.26 6.52
N VAL A 633 6.94 -7.15 5.19
CA VAL A 633 5.74 -6.71 4.47
C VAL A 633 4.99 -7.95 4.01
N VAL A 634 3.67 -7.96 4.19
CA VAL A 634 2.78 -9.01 3.69
C VAL A 634 1.82 -8.36 2.70
N VAL A 635 1.73 -8.95 1.51
CA VAL A 635 0.75 -8.56 0.48
C VAL A 635 -0.10 -9.76 0.12
N GLY A 636 -1.40 -9.54 0.04
CA GLY A 636 -2.38 -10.49 -0.47
C GLY A 636 -3.05 -9.87 -1.68
N GLY A 637 -3.36 -10.68 -2.69
CA GLY A 637 -3.94 -10.18 -3.93
C GLY A 637 -4.31 -11.31 -4.87
N VAL A 638 -4.49 -10.97 -6.15
CA VAL A 638 -4.74 -11.96 -7.20
C VAL A 638 -3.69 -11.89 -8.29
N LEU A 639 -3.32 -13.03 -8.85
CA LEU A 639 -2.54 -13.11 -10.08
C LEU A 639 -3.48 -13.10 -11.27
N ASN A 640 -3.81 -11.91 -11.76
CA ASN A 640 -4.68 -11.78 -12.91
C ASN A 640 -3.88 -12.02 -14.21
N PRO A 641 -4.28 -12.99 -15.04
CA PRO A 641 -3.62 -13.21 -16.33
C PRO A 641 -3.56 -11.92 -17.15
N GLY A 642 -2.38 -11.61 -17.69
CA GLY A 642 -2.17 -10.48 -18.59
C GLY A 642 -1.91 -9.13 -17.92
N THR A 643 -2.55 -8.82 -16.78
CA THR A 643 -2.24 -7.60 -16.02
C THR A 643 -1.25 -7.81 -14.88
N GLY A 644 -1.13 -9.05 -14.39
CA GLY A 644 -0.17 -9.46 -13.37
C GLY A 644 -0.77 -9.49 -11.96
N PHE A 645 0.08 -9.44 -10.94
CA PHE A 645 -0.32 -9.44 -9.54
C PHE A 645 -0.95 -8.10 -9.15
N VAL A 646 -2.20 -8.12 -8.70
CA VAL A 646 -2.92 -6.96 -8.17
C VAL A 646 -3.05 -7.12 -6.65
N PRO A 647 -2.38 -6.28 -5.85
CA PRO A 647 -2.59 -6.20 -4.41
C PRO A 647 -4.05 -5.90 -4.07
N LEU A 648 -4.59 -6.60 -3.09
CA LEU A 648 -5.92 -6.42 -2.53
C LEU A 648 -5.92 -6.30 -1.00
N GLY A 649 -4.79 -6.59 -0.36
CA GLY A 649 -4.52 -6.30 1.05
C GLY A 649 -3.03 -6.13 1.27
N LEU A 650 -2.66 -5.30 2.25
CA LEU A 650 -1.28 -4.99 2.60
C LEU A 650 -1.17 -4.77 4.11
N THR A 651 -0.12 -5.30 4.72
CA THR A 651 0.25 -4.97 6.11
C THR A 651 1.75 -5.15 6.32
N SER A 652 2.25 -4.73 7.47
CA SER A 652 3.62 -5.00 7.90
C SER A 652 3.70 -5.32 9.37
N ARG A 653 4.81 -5.95 9.75
CA ARG A 653 5.08 -6.35 11.14
C ARG A 653 6.57 -6.38 11.43
N ASP A 654 6.92 -6.59 12.69
CA ASP A 654 8.31 -6.85 13.11
C ASP A 654 8.86 -8.15 12.52
N GLY A 655 10.13 -8.13 12.12
CA GLY A 655 10.74 -9.21 11.36
C GLY A 655 11.37 -10.36 12.16
N ALA A 656 11.56 -10.18 13.47
CA ALA A 656 12.39 -11.05 14.29
C ALA A 656 11.82 -12.46 14.57
N GLY A 657 10.49 -12.61 14.62
CA GLY A 657 9.82 -13.85 15.03
C GLY A 657 8.82 -14.36 14.01
N ALA A 658 8.51 -15.67 14.07
CA ALA A 658 7.32 -16.19 13.42
C ALA A 658 6.09 -15.64 14.15
N GLN A 659 5.08 -15.22 13.39
CA GLN A 659 3.84 -14.72 13.99
C GLN A 659 2.65 -15.10 13.12
N SER A 660 1.52 -15.22 13.80
CA SER A 660 0.19 -15.29 13.20
C SER A 660 -0.38 -13.89 13.12
N LEU A 661 -0.87 -13.50 11.96
CA LEU A 661 -1.40 -12.16 11.73
C LEU A 661 -2.83 -12.29 11.16
N PRO A 662 -3.83 -11.67 11.79
CA PRO A 662 -5.07 -11.33 11.09
C PRO A 662 -4.72 -10.47 9.87
N PHE A 663 -5.36 -10.75 8.74
CA PHE A 663 -5.10 -10.03 7.50
C PHE A 663 -6.41 -9.65 6.83
N ALA A 664 -6.59 -8.35 6.65
CA ALA A 664 -7.68 -7.79 5.87
C ALA A 664 -7.32 -7.76 4.38
N ILE A 665 -8.26 -8.18 3.55
CA ILE A 665 -8.11 -8.20 2.09
C ILE A 665 -9.44 -7.83 1.44
N ALA A 666 -9.40 -6.99 0.40
CA ALA A 666 -10.53 -6.80 -0.48
C ALA A 666 -10.78 -8.10 -1.25
N PRO A 667 -11.98 -8.70 -1.18
CA PRO A 667 -12.28 -9.83 -2.06
C PRO A 667 -12.22 -9.40 -3.53
N ALA A 668 -11.96 -10.32 -4.45
CA ALA A 668 -11.78 -9.98 -5.85
C ALA A 668 -13.01 -9.28 -6.45
N TYR A 669 -12.79 -8.23 -7.23
CA TYR A 669 -13.83 -7.46 -7.91
C TYR A 669 -13.29 -6.74 -9.15
N GLY A 670 -14.18 -6.23 -10.00
CA GLY A 670 -13.81 -5.30 -11.07
C GLY A 670 -13.03 -5.95 -12.22
N GLY A 671 -13.28 -7.23 -12.49
CA GLY A 671 -12.60 -8.04 -13.50
C GLY A 671 -11.50 -8.94 -12.94
N LEU A 672 -11.37 -9.01 -11.63
CA LEU A 672 -10.40 -9.87 -10.94
C LEU A 672 -11.02 -11.20 -10.47
N GLU A 673 -12.35 -11.33 -10.59
CA GLU A 673 -13.10 -12.48 -10.13
C GLU A 673 -12.66 -13.77 -10.84
N GLY A 674 -12.41 -14.83 -10.07
CA GLY A 674 -11.93 -16.11 -10.59
C GLY A 674 -10.43 -16.18 -10.87
N ALA A 675 -9.68 -15.09 -10.74
CA ALA A 675 -8.22 -15.14 -10.76
C ALA A 675 -7.70 -15.82 -9.47
N PRO A 676 -6.61 -16.61 -9.55
CA PRO A 676 -6.05 -17.25 -8.37
C PRO A 676 -5.51 -16.20 -7.40
N TYR A 677 -5.79 -16.40 -6.12
CA TYR A 677 -5.22 -15.61 -5.04
C TYR A 677 -3.72 -15.92 -4.92
N ALA A 678 -2.95 -14.88 -4.61
CA ALA A 678 -1.56 -15.03 -4.27
C ALA A 678 -1.22 -14.17 -3.06
N PHE A 679 -0.42 -14.74 -2.18
CA PHE A 679 0.14 -14.04 -1.02
C PHE A 679 1.65 -14.01 -1.16
N ALA A 680 2.25 -12.86 -0.88
CA ALA A 680 3.68 -12.74 -0.76
C ALA A 680 4.06 -12.09 0.56
N THR A 681 5.10 -12.61 1.20
CA THR A 681 5.77 -11.94 2.33
C THR A 681 7.18 -11.57 1.91
N MET A 682 7.64 -10.39 2.31
CA MET A 682 8.96 -9.85 2.04
C MET A 682 9.61 -9.43 3.35
N ALA A 683 10.70 -10.10 3.74
CA ALA A 683 11.54 -9.68 4.85
C ALA A 683 12.62 -8.73 4.36
N LEU A 684 12.73 -7.58 5.03
CA LEU A 684 13.65 -6.50 4.70
C LEU A 684 14.74 -6.40 5.76
N ARG A 685 15.99 -6.32 5.30
CA ARG A 685 17.19 -6.21 6.14
C ARG A 685 18.09 -5.09 5.64
N ASP A 686 18.83 -4.47 6.55
CA ASP A 686 19.99 -3.61 6.26
C ASP A 686 19.68 -2.53 5.20
N GLN A 687 18.88 -1.52 5.57
CA GLN A 687 18.41 -0.45 4.68
C GLN A 687 17.80 -0.95 3.34
N GLY A 688 17.18 -2.14 3.33
CA GLY A 688 16.50 -2.69 2.15
C GLY A 688 17.39 -3.46 1.15
N LEU A 689 18.65 -3.75 1.49
CA LEU A 689 19.62 -4.40 0.59
C LEU A 689 19.45 -5.92 0.45
N THR A 690 18.78 -6.58 1.38
CA THR A 690 18.48 -8.02 1.26
C THR A 690 16.99 -8.26 1.39
N THR A 691 16.44 -8.95 0.40
CA THR A 691 15.00 -9.23 0.29
C THR A 691 14.78 -10.73 0.29
N GLN A 692 14.07 -11.25 1.28
CA GLN A 692 13.59 -12.64 1.24
C GLN A 692 12.10 -12.64 0.99
N ALA A 693 11.67 -13.26 -0.11
CA ALA A 693 10.26 -13.39 -0.42
C ALA A 693 9.78 -14.84 -0.40
N ARG A 694 8.55 -15.02 0.05
CA ARG A 694 7.80 -16.27 -0.11
C ARG A 694 6.48 -15.98 -0.78
N VAL A 695 6.06 -16.90 -1.62
CA VAL A 695 4.85 -16.78 -2.41
C VAL A 695 4.01 -18.03 -2.20
N LEU A 696 2.74 -17.81 -1.90
CA LEU A 696 1.70 -18.84 -1.91
C LEU A 696 0.73 -18.47 -3.03
N THR A 697 0.33 -19.45 -3.82
CA THR A 697 -0.73 -19.28 -4.82
C THR A 697 -1.82 -20.30 -4.51
N ASN A 698 -3.05 -19.81 -4.42
CA ASN A 698 -4.22 -20.61 -4.10
C ASN A 698 -5.32 -20.31 -5.12
N SER A 699 -6.08 -21.33 -5.52
CA SER A 699 -7.22 -21.14 -6.43
C SER A 699 -8.37 -20.36 -5.80
N ARG A 700 -8.39 -20.24 -4.47
CA ARG A 700 -9.37 -19.50 -3.67
C ARG A 700 -8.69 -18.79 -2.50
N LEU A 701 -9.38 -17.84 -1.88
CA LEU A 701 -8.90 -17.19 -0.66
C LEU A 701 -9.11 -18.09 0.56
N GLU A 702 -8.13 -18.92 0.92
CA GLU A 702 -8.24 -19.77 2.12
C GLU A 702 -8.38 -18.95 3.42
N VAL A 703 -9.02 -19.54 4.43
CA VAL A 703 -9.16 -18.98 5.79
C VAL A 703 -7.81 -18.90 6.52
N GLU A 704 -6.84 -19.75 6.16
CA GLU A 704 -5.47 -19.73 6.66
C GLU A 704 -4.47 -19.77 5.49
N GLN A 705 -3.45 -18.90 5.55
CA GLN A 705 -2.33 -18.82 4.61
C GLN A 705 -1.04 -19.20 5.34
N ARG A 706 -0.47 -20.36 5.03
CA ARG A 706 0.74 -20.86 5.72
C ARG A 706 1.97 -20.80 4.84
N PHE A 707 2.87 -19.86 5.13
CA PHE A 707 4.12 -19.72 4.37
C PHE A 707 5.16 -20.77 4.81
N PRO A 708 5.90 -21.38 3.86
CA PRO A 708 7.07 -22.18 4.21
C PRO A 708 8.22 -21.28 4.68
N ALA A 709 9.16 -21.84 5.45
CA ALA A 709 10.33 -21.12 5.94
C ALA A 709 11.11 -20.43 4.81
N HIS A 710 11.71 -19.26 5.09
CA HIS A 710 12.51 -18.49 4.13
C HIS A 710 13.76 -19.24 3.64
N LEU A 711 14.26 -18.86 2.45
CA LEU A 711 15.49 -19.44 1.90
C LEU A 711 16.67 -18.78 2.62
N PRO A 712 17.74 -19.52 2.94
CA PRO A 712 18.91 -18.92 3.56
C PRO A 712 19.53 -17.86 2.65
N VAL A 713 20.02 -16.76 3.24
CA VAL A 713 20.75 -15.72 2.47
C VAL A 713 22.05 -16.32 1.91
N PRO A 714 22.36 -16.10 0.62
CA PRO A 714 23.64 -16.53 0.05
C PRO A 714 24.82 -15.96 0.85
N THR A 715 25.72 -16.81 1.33
CA THR A 715 26.85 -16.41 2.20
C THR A 715 27.93 -15.67 1.42
N THR A 716 28.45 -16.27 0.34
CA THR A 716 29.44 -15.64 -0.54
C THR A 716 28.96 -15.56 -1.98
N VAL A 717 29.26 -14.43 -2.59
CA VAL A 717 29.15 -14.24 -4.03
C VAL A 717 30.35 -13.43 -4.47
N GLU A 718 31.20 -14.00 -5.30
CA GLU A 718 32.44 -13.37 -5.75
C GLU A 718 32.32 -13.00 -7.22
N ARG A 719 32.62 -11.74 -7.54
CA ARG A 719 32.72 -11.28 -8.93
C ARG A 719 34.17 -10.93 -9.23
N SER A 720 34.74 -11.57 -10.24
CA SER A 720 36.03 -11.16 -10.81
C SER A 720 35.78 -10.29 -12.04
N GLN A 721 36.07 -9.00 -11.93
CA GLN A 721 36.02 -8.08 -13.08
C GLN A 721 37.10 -8.40 -14.11
N LEU A 722 38.28 -8.83 -13.64
CA LEU A 722 39.42 -9.19 -14.50
C LEU A 722 39.10 -10.37 -15.40
N ASN A 723 38.46 -11.41 -14.84
CA ASN A 723 38.15 -12.64 -15.56
C ASN A 723 36.72 -12.67 -16.09
N ASN A 724 35.96 -11.59 -15.85
CA ASN A 724 34.52 -11.51 -16.09
C ASN A 724 33.76 -12.76 -15.62
N THR A 725 34.06 -13.21 -14.41
CA THR A 725 33.43 -14.40 -13.81
C THR A 725 32.65 -14.03 -12.58
N VAL A 726 31.65 -14.85 -12.30
CA VAL A 726 30.78 -14.73 -11.14
C VAL A 726 30.69 -16.10 -10.50
N THR A 727 31.04 -16.18 -9.22
CA THR A 727 30.98 -17.39 -8.40
C THR A 727 29.88 -17.22 -7.36
N MET A 728 28.93 -18.15 -7.35
CA MET A 728 27.82 -18.15 -6.40
C MET A 728 27.94 -19.31 -5.42
N SER A 729 27.75 -19.05 -4.13
CA SER A 729 27.51 -20.12 -3.17
C SER A 729 26.14 -20.79 -3.38
N PRO A 730 26.01 -22.10 -3.07
CA PRO A 730 24.73 -22.80 -3.01
C PRO A 730 23.70 -22.10 -2.11
N VAL A 731 22.45 -22.08 -2.56
CA VAL A 731 21.31 -21.65 -1.74
C VAL A 731 20.48 -22.90 -1.43
N ALA A 732 20.57 -23.39 -0.19
CA ALA A 732 19.86 -24.60 0.21
C ALA A 732 18.34 -24.44 0.02
N GLY A 733 17.73 -25.37 -0.71
CA GLY A 733 16.30 -25.33 -1.04
C GLY A 733 15.93 -24.52 -2.30
N ALA A 734 16.87 -23.84 -2.95
CA ALA A 734 16.61 -23.21 -4.24
C ALA A 734 16.59 -24.27 -5.37
N HIS A 735 15.62 -24.15 -6.29
CA HIS A 735 15.53 -24.95 -7.51
C HIS A 735 16.20 -24.27 -8.71
N LEU A 736 16.52 -22.98 -8.61
CA LEU A 736 17.10 -22.17 -9.67
C LEU A 736 17.90 -21.02 -9.07
N LEU A 737 19.02 -20.67 -9.71
CA LEU A 737 19.81 -19.49 -9.40
C LEU A 737 19.62 -18.44 -10.48
N ARG A 738 19.50 -17.17 -10.08
CA ARG A 738 19.45 -16.03 -11.00
C ARG A 738 20.44 -14.95 -10.59
N PHE A 739 21.16 -14.41 -11.56
CA PHE A 739 21.98 -13.22 -11.41
C PHE A 739 21.41 -12.11 -12.29
N VAL A 740 21.44 -10.88 -11.78
CA VAL A 740 21.13 -9.68 -12.56
C VAL A 740 22.21 -8.65 -12.31
N GLY A 741 22.91 -8.25 -13.37
CA GLY A 741 23.77 -7.07 -13.39
C GLY A 741 23.13 -5.94 -14.18
N VAL A 742 23.27 -4.69 -13.74
CA VAL A 742 22.85 -3.50 -14.50
C VAL A 742 24.09 -2.83 -15.09
N GLY A 743 24.19 -2.79 -16.43
CA GLY A 743 25.27 -2.15 -17.18
C GLY A 743 24.75 -1.05 -18.11
N PRO A 744 25.64 -0.32 -18.82
CA PRO A 744 25.25 0.78 -19.69
C PRO A 744 24.47 0.34 -20.94
N ALA A 745 24.72 -0.86 -21.47
CA ALA A 745 23.94 -1.41 -22.59
C ALA A 745 22.58 -2.01 -22.19
N GLY A 746 22.30 -2.16 -20.90
CA GLY A 746 21.11 -2.83 -20.37
C GLY A 746 21.43 -3.78 -19.22
N ARG A 747 20.46 -4.62 -18.85
CA ARG A 747 20.67 -5.64 -17.82
C ARG A 747 21.30 -6.89 -18.42
N VAL A 748 22.12 -7.58 -17.62
CA VAL A 748 22.61 -8.93 -17.90
C VAL A 748 21.95 -9.87 -16.92
N VAL A 749 21.08 -10.74 -17.42
CA VAL A 749 20.33 -11.72 -16.62
C VAL A 749 20.88 -13.11 -16.89
N VAL A 750 21.32 -13.81 -15.86
CA VAL A 750 21.85 -15.18 -15.97
C VAL A 750 20.97 -16.12 -15.16
N TYR A 751 20.60 -17.24 -15.76
CA TYR A 751 19.91 -18.36 -15.11
C TYR A 751 20.82 -19.58 -15.07
N ALA A 752 20.92 -20.22 -13.91
CA ALA A 752 21.74 -21.41 -13.72
C ALA A 752 21.02 -22.44 -12.83
N PRO A 753 21.29 -23.75 -13.03
CA PRO A 753 20.79 -24.77 -12.13
C PRO A 753 21.39 -24.58 -10.71
N PRO A 754 20.73 -25.09 -9.67
CA PRO A 754 21.31 -25.14 -8.34
C PRO A 754 22.50 -26.11 -8.33
N ALA A 755 23.39 -25.94 -7.37
CA ALA A 755 24.53 -26.83 -7.19
C ALA A 755 24.85 -27.01 -5.71
N ASP A 756 25.44 -28.15 -5.38
CA ASP A 756 25.89 -28.47 -4.02
C ASP A 756 27.23 -27.80 -3.66
N ALA A 757 27.90 -27.21 -4.63
CA ALA A 757 29.16 -26.49 -4.50
C ALA A 757 29.11 -25.14 -5.23
N PRO A 758 30.00 -24.18 -4.92
CA PRO A 758 30.01 -22.91 -5.61
C PRO A 758 30.18 -23.05 -7.12
N VAL A 759 29.32 -22.38 -7.89
CA VAL A 759 29.34 -22.41 -9.36
C VAL A 759 29.92 -21.12 -9.88
N THR A 760 30.95 -21.22 -10.72
CA THR A 760 31.50 -20.08 -11.45
C THR A 760 30.98 -20.07 -12.88
N PHE A 761 30.39 -18.95 -13.28
CA PHE A 761 29.98 -18.68 -14.66
C PHE A 761 30.72 -17.47 -15.19
N THR A 762 30.91 -17.44 -16.51
CA THR A 762 31.49 -16.31 -17.23
C THR A 762 30.37 -15.66 -18.04
N PRO A 763 29.68 -14.63 -17.50
CA PRO A 763 28.70 -13.90 -18.29
C PRO A 763 29.33 -13.44 -19.60
N PRO A 764 28.68 -13.57 -20.75
CA PRO A 764 29.22 -13.02 -21.99
C PRO A 764 29.32 -11.50 -21.85
N ILE A 765 30.40 -10.92 -22.36
CA ILE A 765 30.54 -9.47 -22.43
C ILE A 765 29.53 -8.96 -23.48
N PRO A 766 28.67 -7.98 -23.14
CA PRO A 766 27.75 -7.38 -24.09
C PRO A 766 28.52 -6.87 -25.32
N VAL A 767 27.88 -6.99 -26.47
CA VAL A 767 28.52 -6.66 -27.74
C VAL A 767 28.79 -5.15 -27.80
N GLY A 768 30.06 -4.78 -27.88
CA GLY A 768 30.50 -3.38 -27.90
C GLY A 768 30.94 -2.84 -26.53
N GLU A 769 30.87 -3.65 -25.47
CA GLU A 769 31.47 -3.32 -24.17
C GLU A 769 32.88 -3.92 -24.02
N GLU A 770 33.75 -3.20 -23.30
CA GLU A 770 35.08 -3.69 -22.91
C GLU A 770 34.95 -4.75 -21.80
N ALA A 771 35.87 -5.72 -21.77
CA ALA A 771 35.99 -6.64 -20.65
C ALA A 771 36.20 -5.87 -19.34
N GLY A 772 35.34 -6.08 -18.35
CA GLY A 772 35.42 -5.38 -17.06
C GLY A 772 34.55 -4.12 -16.95
N ALA A 773 33.58 -3.91 -17.85
CA ALA A 773 32.56 -2.87 -17.69
C ALA A 773 31.95 -2.88 -16.27
N ARG A 774 31.86 -1.69 -15.66
CA ARG A 774 31.31 -1.51 -14.31
C ARG A 774 29.80 -1.73 -14.35
N LEU A 775 29.34 -2.74 -13.61
CA LEU A 775 27.93 -2.88 -13.29
C LEU A 775 27.61 -1.93 -12.13
N THR A 776 26.52 -1.17 -12.25
CA THR A 776 26.09 -0.20 -11.23
C THR A 776 25.29 -0.84 -10.11
N SER A 777 24.63 -1.96 -10.40
CA SER A 777 23.90 -2.77 -9.42
C SER A 777 24.00 -4.24 -9.78
N VAL A 778 24.08 -5.07 -8.76
CA VAL A 778 24.20 -6.51 -8.89
C VAL A 778 23.29 -7.18 -7.88
N THR A 779 22.47 -8.12 -8.34
CA THR A 779 21.60 -8.92 -7.48
C THR A 779 21.74 -10.41 -7.78
N PHE A 780 21.60 -11.20 -6.73
CA PHE A 780 21.62 -12.65 -6.78
C PHE A 780 20.43 -13.25 -6.09
N ASP A 781 19.73 -14.12 -6.81
CA ASP A 781 18.52 -14.78 -6.34
C ASP A 781 18.71 -16.29 -6.26
N GLY A 782 18.34 -16.88 -5.13
CA GLY A 782 17.93 -18.29 -5.08
C GLY A 782 16.41 -18.36 -5.20
N ILE A 783 15.89 -19.14 -6.15
CA ILE A 783 14.46 -19.21 -6.48
C ILE A 783 13.92 -20.61 -6.19
N THR A 784 12.81 -20.70 -5.47
CA THR A 784 12.02 -21.93 -5.32
C THR A 784 10.92 -21.95 -6.38
N LEU A 785 10.80 -23.07 -7.08
CA LEU A 785 9.74 -23.33 -8.05
C LEU A 785 8.69 -24.31 -7.49
N SER A 786 7.46 -24.21 -7.99
CA SER A 786 6.35 -25.11 -7.68
C SER A 786 6.68 -26.57 -8.03
N PRO A 787 6.05 -27.57 -7.40
CA PRO A 787 6.28 -28.98 -7.73
C PRO A 787 6.01 -29.32 -9.19
N ALA A 788 5.03 -28.66 -9.82
CA ALA A 788 4.73 -28.84 -11.24
C ALA A 788 5.88 -28.40 -12.15
N ALA A 789 6.70 -27.44 -11.71
CA ALA A 789 7.88 -26.95 -12.41
C ALA A 789 9.21 -27.52 -11.89
N SER A 790 9.20 -28.25 -10.76
CA SER A 790 10.38 -28.83 -10.11
C SER A 790 10.41 -30.37 -10.19
N PRO A 791 10.98 -30.96 -11.27
CA PRO A 791 11.45 -32.34 -11.22
C PRO A 791 12.90 -32.41 -10.77
N ALA A 792 13.19 -33.43 -9.95
CA ALA A 792 14.54 -33.82 -9.53
C ALA A 792 15.54 -33.81 -10.72
N ASP A 793 16.42 -32.82 -10.68
CA ASP A 793 17.81 -32.66 -11.16
C ASP A 793 18.22 -32.92 -12.62
N ALA A 794 17.45 -33.60 -13.48
CA ALA A 794 17.84 -33.75 -14.89
C ALA A 794 16.94 -32.92 -15.85
N GLY A 795 17.55 -31.98 -16.59
CA GLY A 795 16.89 -31.25 -17.68
C GLY A 795 15.90 -30.16 -17.27
N LEU A 796 16.01 -29.62 -16.04
CA LEU A 796 15.20 -28.48 -15.58
C LEU A 796 15.32 -27.29 -16.53
N MET A 797 16.55 -26.91 -16.87
CA MET A 797 16.84 -25.79 -17.75
C MET A 797 16.26 -26.01 -19.15
N ASN A 798 16.37 -27.25 -19.68
CA ASN A 798 15.73 -27.65 -20.93
C ASN A 798 14.21 -27.54 -20.88
N ARG A 799 13.55 -27.83 -19.75
CA ARG A 799 12.09 -27.67 -19.63
C ARG A 799 11.68 -26.21 -19.55
N LEU A 800 12.40 -25.42 -18.76
CA LEU A 800 12.19 -23.98 -18.65
C LEU A 800 12.31 -23.29 -20.03
N LEU A 801 13.14 -23.84 -20.93
CA LEU A 801 13.36 -23.36 -22.31
C LEU A 801 12.55 -24.06 -23.41
N GLY A 802 12.21 -25.32 -23.21
CA GLY A 802 11.81 -26.26 -24.28
C GLY A 802 10.31 -26.41 -24.45
N GLY A 803 9.50 -25.93 -23.50
CA GLY A 803 8.04 -25.92 -23.58
C GLY A 803 7.46 -24.77 -24.42
N GLY A 804 8.29 -24.01 -25.14
CA GLY A 804 7.91 -22.82 -25.92
C GLY A 804 7.41 -21.62 -25.09
N ALA A 805 7.31 -21.78 -23.77
CA ALA A 805 7.24 -20.66 -22.86
C ALA A 805 8.63 -20.01 -22.67
N VAL A 806 8.59 -18.69 -22.54
CA VAL A 806 9.73 -17.82 -22.26
C VAL A 806 10.33 -18.19 -20.91
N VAL A 807 11.63 -18.49 -20.82
CA VAL A 807 12.34 -18.80 -19.56
C VAL A 807 11.94 -17.87 -18.42
N LEU A 808 12.02 -16.56 -18.66
CA LEU A 808 11.66 -15.53 -17.69
C LEU A 808 10.22 -15.68 -17.15
N ARG A 809 9.26 -15.98 -18.03
CA ARG A 809 7.84 -16.11 -17.68
C ARG A 809 7.54 -17.45 -17.01
N ASN A 810 8.14 -18.55 -17.48
CA ASN A 810 8.01 -19.86 -16.83
C ASN A 810 8.51 -19.82 -15.39
N VAL A 811 9.68 -19.20 -15.20
CA VAL A 811 10.28 -19.02 -13.88
C VAL A 811 9.38 -18.14 -13.02
N SER A 812 8.85 -17.05 -13.56
CA SER A 812 8.05 -16.12 -12.77
C SER A 812 6.64 -16.61 -12.42
N GLN A 813 6.00 -17.38 -13.30
CA GLN A 813 4.70 -18.01 -13.06
C GLN A 813 4.75 -19.17 -12.07
N ASN A 814 5.89 -19.86 -12.00
CA ASN A 814 6.04 -21.03 -11.12
C ASN A 814 6.84 -20.74 -9.85
N ALA A 815 7.36 -19.52 -9.67
CA ALA A 815 8.10 -19.17 -8.47
C ALA A 815 7.19 -19.17 -7.23
N THR A 816 7.58 -19.95 -6.23
CA THR A 816 6.92 -20.01 -4.90
C THR A 816 7.71 -19.26 -3.83
N GLY A 817 8.79 -18.57 -4.23
CA GLY A 817 9.62 -17.79 -3.33
C GLY A 817 11.00 -17.53 -3.90
N PHE A 818 11.69 -16.55 -3.32
CA PHE A 818 13.07 -16.27 -3.63
C PHE A 818 13.81 -15.67 -2.44
N VAL A 819 15.13 -15.71 -2.46
CA VAL A 819 16.00 -14.88 -1.61
C VAL A 819 16.90 -14.08 -2.52
N ARG A 820 16.86 -12.76 -2.40
CA ARG A 820 17.66 -11.81 -3.14
C ARG A 820 18.70 -11.17 -2.23
N LYS A 821 19.95 -11.23 -2.65
CA LYS A 821 21.05 -10.46 -2.06
C LYS A 821 21.48 -9.39 -3.06
N VAL A 822 21.38 -8.12 -2.68
CA VAL A 822 22.03 -7.02 -3.42
C VAL A 822 23.50 -7.02 -3.04
N ILE A 823 24.37 -6.85 -4.04
CA ILE A 823 25.81 -6.77 -3.85
C ILE A 823 26.23 -5.36 -4.20
N SER A 824 26.89 -4.71 -3.24
CA SER A 824 27.53 -3.43 -3.48
C SER A 824 28.51 -3.55 -4.65
N PRO A 825 28.58 -2.57 -5.56
CA PRO A 825 29.54 -2.56 -6.65
C PRO A 825 31.02 -2.59 -6.21
N GLN A 826 31.30 -2.32 -4.92
CA GLN A 826 32.65 -2.22 -4.34
C GLN A 826 33.26 -3.55 -3.95
#